data_AF-A0A814G2J4-F1
#
_entry.id   AF-A0A814G2J4-F1
#
_cell.length_a   1.000
_cell.length_b   1.000
_cell.length_c   1.000
_cell.angle_alpha   90.00
_cell.angle_beta   90.00
_cell.angle_gamma   90.00
#
_symmetry.space_group_name_H-M   'P 1'
#
loop_
_entity.id
_entity.type
_entity.pdbx_description
1 polymer ?
#
loop_
_entity_poly.entity_id
_entity_poly.type
_entity_poly.pdbx_seq_one_letter_code
_entity_poly.pdbx_strand_id
1 'polypeptide(L)'
;MCTKPSTAFDLLSATIQSLNEALNNGNLTSEILVEACLARIELYDKAGPYINALITVNPDCIAQARERDAQRHTASFQDNPLYGIPFVVKDNYDTAGLVTTGGSIILNNSVPQVNAFVIQKLLDRGAILLGKANMSELGLSYGRSGYSSAGGLTLNPYNLKRNVSGSSGGSAAAVAARFSPFSLGTDTCGSILSPASVTGLVGIRPTLGLTSRTGVILLSLSFDTTGPMAFNVRDAALVLDALVGKDTSDAATQDQPDHIVSYAAHLDVKVLQGARIGVVLNFRGGNPDVDRVHDESVECLKTNGAQMIPIQLPQIYERLWQEVLEPVLEAEFKDQFERYLSTLGPKQPHTLAEFIQRNESQPINPERLTMLKTNLTTPLFNSPKYARILSVVIPQLRADLQSIIKSQHLNALMMPTICCPASSRFDQQPDPTYVCHMDDPDIPKYIAGAMGFPQITVPAGIATGDLPVGQTTQLPNYSCSENNASIQFILSSSSHSAWNSTSNCSLQQCNISSNGNNSCLLSSTPCFDYRTINNISYCAPGVLCSILETCNNITQTCSSNNSICIVNSCCSPQAVCLPFSAIQICERGWFSTGNMANARYRHTESVLSNGKVLVTGGFNGTSALNNAELYDPTTGTWTATGNMANARDWHTASVLLNGKVLVNGGFGITGYLNSAELYDPPTGTWTSTGNMSIARYKHTASVLSNGKVLVTAGFNTNIGYLHSAELYDLSTGTWTTTSNMANKRQEHTASVLSNGKVLVISGYNGTSALGSAELY
;
A
#
# COMPACT_ATOMS: atom_id res chain seq x y z
N MET A 1 -25.59 -4.94 -38.95
CA MET A 1 -25.19 -3.89 -37.99
C MET A 1 -24.11 -4.50 -37.13
N CYS A 2 -22.92 -3.89 -37.05
CA CYS A 2 -21.77 -4.48 -36.36
C CYS A 2 -21.52 -3.74 -35.04
N THR A 3 -21.40 -4.48 -33.94
CA THR A 3 -21.07 -3.94 -32.63
C THR A 3 -19.56 -3.68 -32.48
N LYS A 4 -19.20 -2.90 -31.46
CA LYS A 4 -17.89 -2.31 -31.24
C LYS A 4 -17.00 -3.26 -30.40
N PRO A 5 -15.74 -3.55 -30.82
CA PRO A 5 -14.78 -4.27 -29.99
C PRO A 5 -14.19 -3.36 -28.89
N SER A 6 -13.32 -3.93 -28.06
CA SER A 6 -13.27 -3.58 -26.64
C SER A 6 -11.84 -3.38 -26.11
N THR A 7 -11.72 -2.68 -24.97
CA THR A 7 -10.44 -2.47 -24.28
C THR A 7 -10.05 -3.67 -23.41
N ALA A 8 -8.79 -4.09 -23.45
CA ALA A 8 -8.24 -5.12 -22.58
C ALA A 8 -8.03 -4.59 -21.14
N PHE A 9 -8.14 -5.48 -20.15
CA PHE A 9 -8.09 -5.15 -18.72
C PHE A 9 -6.72 -5.47 -18.11
N ASP A 10 -6.06 -4.49 -17.47
CA ASP A 10 -4.76 -4.67 -16.81
C ASP A 10 -4.89 -4.96 -15.31
N LEU A 11 -4.70 -6.23 -14.97
CA LEU A 11 -4.66 -6.75 -13.59
C LEU A 11 -3.54 -6.12 -12.73
N LEU A 12 -2.47 -5.57 -13.32
CA LEU A 12 -1.35 -5.01 -12.56
C LEU A 12 -1.57 -3.56 -12.11
N SER A 13 -2.48 -2.82 -12.75
CA SER A 13 -2.90 -1.47 -12.31
C SER A 13 -4.32 -1.43 -11.72
N ALA A 14 -5.11 -2.50 -11.90
CA ALA A 14 -6.49 -2.59 -11.44
C ALA A 14 -6.70 -2.24 -9.95
N THR A 15 -7.76 -1.47 -9.70
CA THR A 15 -8.37 -1.20 -8.39
C THR A 15 -9.48 -2.21 -8.09
N ILE A 16 -9.89 -2.35 -6.82
CA ILE A 16 -11.03 -3.20 -6.42
C ILE A 16 -12.29 -2.81 -7.20
N GLN A 17 -12.55 -1.51 -7.38
CA GLN A 17 -13.67 -1.05 -8.20
C GLN A 17 -13.58 -1.56 -9.64
N SER A 18 -12.44 -1.40 -10.31
CA SER A 18 -12.27 -1.85 -11.70
C SER A 18 -12.34 -3.38 -11.85
N LEU A 19 -11.87 -4.13 -10.84
CA LEU A 19 -12.02 -5.59 -10.78
C LEU A 19 -13.49 -5.98 -10.65
N ASN A 20 -14.25 -5.32 -9.77
CA ASN A 20 -15.67 -5.60 -9.58
C ASN A 20 -16.49 -5.25 -10.84
N GLU A 21 -16.18 -4.13 -11.50
CA GLU A 21 -16.74 -3.76 -12.81
C GLU A 21 -16.42 -4.81 -13.88
N ALA A 22 -15.18 -5.31 -13.96
CA ALA A 22 -14.80 -6.35 -14.91
C ALA A 22 -15.51 -7.69 -14.63
N LEU A 23 -15.61 -8.08 -13.36
CA LEU A 23 -16.30 -9.30 -12.92
C LEU A 23 -17.82 -9.24 -13.19
N ASN A 24 -18.46 -8.11 -12.93
CA ASN A 24 -19.91 -7.94 -13.10
C ASN A 24 -20.34 -7.88 -14.58
N ASN A 25 -19.49 -7.34 -15.45
CA ASN A 25 -19.73 -7.34 -16.90
C ASN A 25 -19.32 -8.66 -17.59
N GLY A 26 -18.69 -9.59 -16.88
CA GLY A 26 -18.16 -10.85 -17.42
C GLY A 26 -16.84 -10.71 -18.17
N ASN A 27 -16.19 -9.53 -18.14
CA ASN A 27 -14.88 -9.26 -18.74
C ASN A 27 -13.74 -10.04 -18.05
N LEU A 28 -14.00 -10.52 -16.84
CA LEU A 28 -13.11 -11.27 -15.97
C LEU A 28 -13.98 -12.26 -15.19
N THR A 29 -13.44 -13.42 -14.82
CA THR A 29 -14.03 -14.30 -13.80
C THR A 29 -13.17 -14.29 -12.54
N SER A 30 -13.78 -14.57 -11.39
CA SER A 30 -13.07 -14.69 -10.12
C SER A 30 -12.05 -15.84 -10.19
N GLU A 31 -12.36 -16.91 -10.93
CA GLU A 31 -11.43 -17.99 -11.25
C GLU A 31 -10.19 -17.48 -11.99
N ILE A 32 -10.34 -16.80 -13.13
CA ILE A 32 -9.21 -16.25 -13.91
C ILE A 32 -8.39 -15.24 -13.10
N LEU A 33 -9.07 -14.44 -12.25
CA LEU A 33 -8.43 -13.51 -11.33
C LEU A 33 -7.57 -14.22 -10.28
N VAL A 34 -8.07 -15.30 -9.68
CA VAL A 34 -7.32 -16.13 -8.72
C VAL A 34 -6.19 -16.91 -9.40
N GLU A 35 -6.41 -17.47 -10.60
CA GLU A 35 -5.34 -18.10 -11.39
C GLU A 35 -4.20 -17.13 -11.70
N ALA A 36 -4.52 -15.88 -12.08
CA ALA A 36 -3.51 -14.85 -12.34
C ALA A 36 -2.74 -14.46 -11.07
N CYS A 37 -3.41 -14.39 -9.91
CA CYS A 37 -2.75 -14.21 -8.61
C CYS A 37 -1.82 -15.38 -8.27
N LEU A 38 -2.28 -16.63 -8.40
CA LEU A 38 -1.51 -17.84 -8.09
C LEU A 38 -0.28 -18.00 -8.99
N ALA A 39 -0.43 -17.84 -10.30
CA ALA A 39 0.69 -17.91 -11.25
C ALA A 39 1.75 -16.82 -10.95
N ARG A 40 1.32 -15.68 -10.42
CA ARG A 40 2.24 -14.61 -10.01
C ARG A 40 2.94 -14.90 -8.67
N ILE A 41 2.25 -15.55 -7.73
CA ILE A 41 2.87 -16.06 -6.49
C ILE A 41 3.93 -17.12 -6.85
N GLU A 42 3.63 -18.06 -7.74
CA GLU A 42 4.56 -19.10 -8.19
C GLU A 42 5.84 -18.50 -8.80
N LEU A 43 5.72 -17.50 -9.67
CA LEU A 43 6.85 -16.88 -10.38
C LEU A 43 7.78 -16.03 -9.50
N TYR A 44 7.29 -15.43 -8.41
CA TYR A 44 8.04 -14.40 -7.67
C TYR A 44 8.13 -14.59 -6.15
N ASP A 45 7.27 -15.40 -5.52
CA ASP A 45 7.28 -15.56 -4.06
C ASP A 45 8.34 -16.57 -3.60
N LYS A 46 8.30 -17.79 -4.15
CA LYS A 46 9.27 -18.88 -3.86
C LYS A 46 10.25 -19.13 -5.01
N ALA A 47 10.14 -18.37 -6.09
CA ALA A 47 11.02 -18.41 -7.26
C ALA A 47 11.45 -16.99 -7.69
N GLY A 48 12.32 -16.90 -8.69
CA GLY A 48 12.81 -15.64 -9.24
C GLY A 48 13.46 -14.74 -8.17
N PRO A 49 12.90 -13.56 -7.84
CA PRO A 49 13.39 -12.68 -6.77
C PRO A 49 13.23 -13.25 -5.35
N TYR A 50 12.46 -14.33 -5.14
CA TYR A 50 12.25 -14.98 -3.85
C TYR A 50 11.70 -14.03 -2.77
N ILE A 51 10.58 -13.36 -3.07
CA ILE A 51 9.97 -12.35 -2.19
C ILE A 51 9.53 -12.94 -0.84
N ASN A 52 9.13 -14.22 -0.82
CA ASN A 52 8.87 -15.03 0.37
C ASN A 52 7.86 -14.40 1.36
N ALA A 53 6.83 -13.76 0.80
CA ALA A 53 5.75 -13.07 1.48
C ALA A 53 4.60 -13.97 1.90
N LEU A 54 4.36 -15.12 1.23
CA LEU A 54 3.36 -16.09 1.69
C LEU A 54 4.02 -17.18 2.54
N ILE A 55 3.31 -17.66 3.56
CA ILE A 55 3.69 -18.86 4.33
C ILE A 55 2.83 -20.07 3.93
N THR A 56 1.55 -19.86 3.63
CA THR A 56 0.60 -20.91 3.23
C THR A 56 -0.26 -20.39 2.08
N VAL A 57 -0.40 -21.15 0.99
CA VAL A 57 -1.41 -20.90 -0.05
C VAL A 57 -2.67 -21.70 0.29
N ASN A 58 -3.86 -21.12 0.13
CA ASN A 58 -5.12 -21.81 0.32
C ASN A 58 -5.40 -22.73 -0.89
N PRO A 59 -5.46 -24.07 -0.74
CA PRO A 59 -5.77 -24.97 -1.84
C PRO A 59 -7.20 -24.77 -2.39
N ASP A 60 -8.13 -24.29 -1.55
CA ASP A 60 -9.55 -24.15 -1.92
C ASP A 60 -9.86 -22.83 -2.64
N CYS A 61 -8.90 -21.93 -2.85
CA CYS A 61 -9.17 -20.60 -3.40
C CYS A 61 -9.78 -20.63 -4.82
N ILE A 62 -9.39 -21.59 -5.67
CA ILE A 62 -10.02 -21.81 -7.00
C ILE A 62 -11.45 -22.36 -6.87
N ALA A 63 -11.72 -23.21 -5.87
CA ALA A 63 -13.06 -23.72 -5.61
C ALA A 63 -13.99 -22.61 -5.10
N GLN A 64 -13.50 -21.77 -4.18
CA GLN A 64 -14.19 -20.55 -3.74
C GLN A 64 -14.47 -19.62 -4.93
N ALA A 65 -13.48 -19.42 -5.81
CA ALA A 65 -13.63 -18.57 -6.99
C ALA A 65 -14.76 -19.02 -7.94
N ARG A 66 -14.76 -20.30 -8.31
CA ARG A 66 -15.84 -20.92 -9.11
C ARG A 66 -17.21 -20.79 -8.46
N GLU A 67 -17.27 -20.89 -7.13
CA GLU A 67 -18.52 -20.70 -6.38
C GLU A 67 -19.04 -19.25 -6.50
N ARG A 68 -18.17 -18.24 -6.37
CA ARG A 68 -18.53 -16.82 -6.53
C ARG A 68 -18.95 -16.52 -7.97
N ASP A 69 -18.29 -17.09 -8.97
CA ASP A 69 -18.68 -16.88 -10.37
C ASP A 69 -20.05 -17.48 -10.69
N ALA A 70 -20.34 -18.69 -10.20
CA ALA A 70 -21.66 -19.32 -10.35
C ALA A 70 -22.79 -18.55 -9.64
N GLN A 71 -22.47 -17.76 -8.62
CA GLN A 71 -23.43 -17.00 -7.80
C GLN A 71 -23.50 -15.50 -8.12
N ARG A 72 -22.58 -14.95 -8.95
CA ARG A 72 -22.41 -13.50 -9.14
C ARG A 72 -23.66 -12.75 -9.59
N HIS A 73 -24.44 -13.34 -10.50
CA HIS A 73 -25.65 -12.70 -11.03
C HIS A 73 -26.89 -12.90 -10.13
N THR A 74 -26.71 -13.29 -8.86
CA THR A 74 -27.78 -13.27 -7.86
C THR A 74 -27.88 -11.89 -7.20
N ALA A 75 -29.11 -11.45 -6.93
CA ALA A 75 -29.39 -10.12 -6.37
C ALA A 75 -28.75 -9.87 -4.99
N SER A 76 -28.32 -10.91 -4.28
CA SER A 76 -27.62 -10.81 -2.98
C SER A 76 -26.22 -10.20 -3.07
N PHE A 77 -25.58 -10.21 -4.24
CA PHE A 77 -24.16 -9.87 -4.38
C PHE A 77 -23.84 -8.86 -5.49
N GLN A 78 -24.83 -8.44 -6.27
CA GLN A 78 -24.64 -7.64 -7.49
C GLN A 78 -23.96 -6.28 -7.26
N ASP A 79 -24.22 -5.64 -6.10
CA ASP A 79 -23.63 -4.33 -5.72
C ASP A 79 -22.48 -4.44 -4.70
N ASN A 80 -21.98 -5.65 -4.42
CA ASN A 80 -20.96 -5.87 -3.40
C ASN A 80 -19.53 -5.74 -3.98
N PRO A 81 -18.75 -4.72 -3.58
CA PRO A 81 -17.46 -4.41 -4.19
C PRO A 81 -16.37 -5.46 -3.95
N LEU A 82 -16.47 -6.25 -2.87
CA LEU A 82 -15.48 -7.29 -2.52
C LEU A 82 -15.87 -8.69 -3.00
N TYR A 83 -17.06 -8.85 -3.58
CA TYR A 83 -17.52 -10.17 -4.05
C TYR A 83 -16.62 -10.69 -5.17
N GLY A 84 -16.07 -11.90 -4.99
CA GLY A 84 -15.10 -12.53 -5.90
C GLY A 84 -13.72 -11.86 -5.99
N ILE A 85 -13.41 -10.92 -5.10
CA ILE A 85 -12.09 -10.29 -5.04
C ILE A 85 -11.16 -11.12 -4.15
N PRO A 86 -9.96 -11.53 -4.63
CA PRO A 86 -9.00 -12.24 -3.81
C PRO A 86 -8.35 -11.35 -2.74
N PHE A 87 -7.99 -11.95 -1.61
CA PHE A 87 -7.22 -11.31 -0.54
C PHE A 87 -6.21 -12.26 0.13
N VAL A 88 -5.17 -11.68 0.73
CA VAL A 88 -4.19 -12.39 1.58
C VAL A 88 -4.34 -11.91 3.03
N VAL A 89 -4.19 -12.80 4.01
CA VAL A 89 -4.27 -12.46 5.44
C VAL A 89 -2.95 -12.76 6.14
N LYS A 90 -2.50 -11.91 7.07
CA LYS A 90 -1.35 -12.21 7.95
C LYS A 90 -1.54 -13.52 8.71
N ASP A 91 -0.46 -14.26 8.94
CA ASP A 91 -0.51 -15.60 9.56
C ASP A 91 -0.83 -15.65 11.07
N ASN A 92 -1.19 -14.52 11.68
CA ASN A 92 -1.74 -14.48 13.03
C ASN A 92 -3.27 -14.36 13.10
N TYR A 93 -4.00 -14.38 11.98
CA TYR A 93 -5.47 -14.49 12.00
C TYR A 93 -5.90 -15.95 11.90
N ASP A 94 -6.90 -16.36 12.67
CA ASP A 94 -7.53 -17.67 12.52
C ASP A 94 -8.30 -17.80 11.20
N THR A 95 -8.15 -18.95 10.56
CA THR A 95 -8.81 -19.31 9.30
C THR A 95 -9.19 -20.78 9.36
N ALA A 96 -10.49 -21.09 9.27
CA ALA A 96 -10.99 -22.46 9.38
C ALA A 96 -10.37 -23.34 8.28
N GLY A 97 -9.81 -24.50 8.68
CA GLY A 97 -9.22 -25.48 7.76
C GLY A 97 -7.80 -25.17 7.25
N LEU A 98 -7.26 -23.97 7.50
CA LEU A 98 -5.87 -23.61 7.17
C LEU A 98 -5.02 -23.47 8.43
N VAL A 99 -3.71 -23.71 8.32
CA VAL A 99 -2.77 -23.50 9.41
C VAL A 99 -2.67 -22.00 9.76
N THR A 100 -2.54 -21.69 11.05
CA THR A 100 -2.29 -20.34 11.60
C THR A 100 -1.15 -20.44 12.61
N THR A 101 0.05 -19.98 12.25
CA THR A 101 1.27 -20.20 13.07
C THR A 101 1.75 -18.96 13.84
N GLY A 102 1.28 -17.76 13.47
CA GLY A 102 1.88 -16.50 13.93
C GLY A 102 3.35 -16.35 13.50
N GLY A 103 3.77 -17.10 12.48
CA GLY A 103 5.15 -17.30 12.05
C GLY A 103 5.95 -18.39 12.79
N SER A 104 5.46 -18.95 13.91
CA SER A 104 6.28 -19.87 14.71
C SER A 104 6.14 -21.33 14.28
N ILE A 105 7.27 -21.99 13.99
CA ILE A 105 7.34 -23.37 13.53
C ILE A 105 6.67 -24.39 14.48
N ILE A 106 6.55 -24.03 15.77
CA ILE A 106 5.85 -24.84 16.79
C ILE A 106 4.36 -24.98 16.49
N LEU A 107 3.76 -23.99 15.84
CA LEU A 107 2.34 -23.95 15.51
C LEU A 107 2.04 -24.41 14.06
N ASN A 108 3.00 -25.02 13.36
CA ASN A 108 2.83 -25.57 11.99
C ASN A 108 1.71 -26.62 11.84
N ASN A 109 1.14 -27.13 12.94
CA ASN A 109 0.00 -28.05 12.94
C ASN A 109 -1.25 -27.44 13.63
N SER A 110 -1.28 -26.12 13.81
CA SER A 110 -2.36 -25.38 14.45
C SER A 110 -3.39 -24.98 13.40
N VAL A 111 -4.49 -25.73 13.31
CA VAL A 111 -5.59 -25.50 12.36
C VAL A 111 -6.85 -25.08 13.13
N PRO A 112 -7.19 -23.78 13.16
CA PRO A 112 -8.42 -23.29 13.78
C PRO A 112 -9.67 -23.94 13.16
N GLN A 113 -10.71 -24.08 13.98
CA GLN A 113 -12.01 -24.64 13.56
C GLN A 113 -13.01 -23.55 13.16
N VAL A 114 -12.69 -22.28 13.42
CA VAL A 114 -13.48 -21.09 13.08
C VAL A 114 -12.58 -20.05 12.42
N ASN A 115 -13.17 -19.17 11.63
CA ASN A 115 -12.49 -17.98 11.11
C ASN A 115 -12.42 -16.89 12.17
N ALA A 116 -11.37 -16.07 12.12
CA ALA A 116 -11.34 -14.77 12.80
C ALA A 116 -12.56 -13.93 12.38
N PHE A 117 -13.10 -13.12 13.28
CA PHE A 117 -14.38 -12.41 13.04
C PHE A 117 -14.33 -11.57 11.75
N VAL A 118 -13.26 -10.80 11.56
CA VAL A 118 -13.10 -9.95 10.36
C VAL A 118 -12.79 -10.74 9.08
N ILE A 119 -12.34 -12.00 9.19
CA ILE A 119 -12.18 -12.91 8.04
C ILE A 119 -13.54 -13.46 7.63
N GLN A 120 -14.37 -13.86 8.59
CA GLN A 120 -15.74 -14.28 8.29
C GLN A 120 -16.50 -13.16 7.56
N LYS A 121 -16.42 -11.90 8.04
CA LYS A 121 -17.04 -10.74 7.37
C LYS A 121 -16.61 -10.51 5.92
N LEU A 122 -15.40 -10.92 5.53
CA LEU A 122 -14.90 -10.87 4.15
C LEU A 122 -15.44 -12.05 3.32
N LEU A 123 -15.45 -13.26 3.88
CA LEU A 123 -16.00 -14.46 3.25
C LEU A 123 -17.52 -14.37 3.07
N ASP A 124 -18.25 -13.76 4.01
CA ASP A 124 -19.69 -13.46 3.93
C ASP A 124 -19.99 -12.43 2.82
N ARG A 125 -19.04 -11.52 2.57
CA ARG A 125 -19.03 -10.62 1.40
C ARG A 125 -18.45 -11.29 0.16
N GLY A 126 -18.20 -12.60 0.19
CA GLY A 126 -17.73 -13.38 -0.94
C GLY A 126 -16.34 -13.04 -1.46
N ALA A 127 -15.50 -12.34 -0.68
CA ALA A 127 -14.08 -12.22 -0.98
C ALA A 127 -13.40 -13.60 -0.89
N ILE A 128 -12.33 -13.83 -1.64
CA ILE A 128 -11.69 -15.14 -1.78
C ILE A 128 -10.35 -15.14 -1.05
N LEU A 129 -10.16 -16.06 -0.11
CA LEU A 129 -8.89 -16.15 0.62
C LEU A 129 -7.83 -16.86 -0.23
N LEU A 130 -6.83 -16.15 -0.73
CA LEU A 130 -5.68 -16.75 -1.45
C LEU A 130 -4.74 -17.50 -0.52
N GLY A 131 -4.57 -17.05 0.72
CA GLY A 131 -3.62 -17.65 1.65
C GLY A 131 -3.14 -16.72 2.76
N LYS A 132 -2.11 -17.20 3.45
CA LYS A 132 -1.51 -16.66 4.67
C LYS A 132 -0.20 -15.98 4.33
N ALA A 133 -0.02 -14.74 4.79
CA ALA A 133 1.20 -13.96 4.66
C ALA A 133 2.15 -14.17 5.84
N ASN A 134 3.43 -14.32 5.51
CA ASN A 134 4.55 -14.33 6.46
C ASN A 134 4.61 -13.00 7.26
N MET A 135 5.25 -13.03 8.42
CA MET A 135 5.27 -11.93 9.37
C MET A 135 6.53 -11.94 10.22
N SER A 136 6.83 -10.83 10.91
CA SER A 136 7.74 -10.91 12.06
C SER A 136 7.09 -11.76 13.16
N GLU A 137 7.80 -12.79 13.61
CA GLU A 137 7.25 -13.86 14.46
C GLU A 137 6.58 -13.37 15.77
N LEU A 138 5.37 -13.85 16.02
CA LEU A 138 4.52 -13.45 17.14
C LEU A 138 4.43 -11.92 17.33
N GLY A 139 4.33 -11.20 16.21
CA GLY A 139 4.03 -9.76 16.18
C GLY A 139 5.23 -8.82 16.32
N LEU A 140 6.45 -9.32 16.58
CA LEU A 140 7.62 -8.48 16.88
C LEU A 140 8.88 -8.94 16.15
N SER A 141 9.66 -7.98 15.62
CA SER A 141 10.86 -8.24 14.82
C SER A 141 12.11 -8.56 15.65
N TYR A 142 12.35 -7.81 16.74
CA TYR A 142 13.62 -7.82 17.48
C TYR A 142 14.85 -7.83 16.55
N GLY A 143 14.97 -6.80 15.71
CA GLY A 143 16.02 -6.67 14.69
C GLY A 143 15.83 -7.52 13.42
N ARG A 144 15.01 -8.58 13.45
CA ARG A 144 14.75 -9.46 12.28
C ARG A 144 13.41 -9.15 11.62
N SER A 145 13.28 -7.93 11.09
CA SER A 145 12.08 -7.45 10.39
C SER A 145 11.72 -8.32 9.18
N GLY A 146 10.50 -8.86 9.16
CA GLY A 146 10.00 -9.75 8.11
C GLY A 146 10.39 -11.22 8.26
N TYR A 147 11.00 -11.63 9.37
CA TYR A 147 11.45 -13.01 9.63
C TYR A 147 10.52 -13.79 10.56
N SER A 148 10.31 -15.06 10.21
CA SER A 148 9.77 -16.07 11.12
C SER A 148 10.42 -17.44 10.94
N SER A 149 10.33 -18.31 11.97
CA SER A 149 10.89 -19.66 11.95
C SER A 149 10.12 -20.62 11.03
N ALA A 150 8.83 -20.39 10.82
CA ALA A 150 8.00 -21.19 9.90
C ALA A 150 8.04 -20.65 8.45
N GLY A 151 8.03 -19.33 8.25
CA GLY A 151 7.96 -18.70 6.93
C GLY A 151 9.31 -18.26 6.34
N GLY A 152 10.37 -18.18 7.14
CA GLY A 152 11.66 -17.60 6.74
C GLY A 152 11.60 -16.07 6.65
N LEU A 153 12.54 -15.47 5.90
CA LEU A 153 12.64 -14.01 5.73
C LEU A 153 11.88 -13.53 4.49
N THR A 154 10.97 -12.58 4.67
CA THR A 154 10.32 -11.82 3.58
C THR A 154 11.27 -10.74 3.03
N LEU A 155 11.36 -10.59 1.72
CA LEU A 155 12.17 -9.56 1.05
C LEU A 155 11.30 -8.39 0.55
N ASN A 156 11.87 -7.19 0.49
CA ASN A 156 11.15 -6.01 -0.01
C ASN A 156 11.06 -6.02 -1.55
N PRO A 157 9.86 -6.03 -2.16
CA PRO A 157 9.70 -6.11 -3.61
C PRO A 157 10.35 -4.97 -4.40
N TYR A 158 10.54 -3.80 -3.78
CA TYR A 158 11.21 -2.66 -4.41
C TYR A 158 12.73 -2.80 -4.42
N ASN A 159 13.31 -3.39 -3.36
CA ASN A 159 14.76 -3.58 -3.25
C ASN A 159 15.09 -4.78 -2.33
N LEU A 160 15.52 -5.89 -2.95
CA LEU A 160 15.76 -7.17 -2.25
C LEU A 160 16.94 -7.15 -1.25
N LYS A 161 17.70 -6.05 -1.15
CA LYS A 161 18.71 -5.83 -0.08
C LYS A 161 18.11 -5.26 1.20
N ARG A 162 16.82 -4.93 1.17
CA ARG A 162 16.10 -4.16 2.20
C ARG A 162 14.98 -4.98 2.80
N ASN A 163 14.67 -4.71 4.07
CA ASN A 163 13.61 -5.43 4.77
C ASN A 163 12.21 -4.79 4.51
N VAL A 164 11.17 -5.54 4.88
CA VAL A 164 9.75 -5.14 4.75
C VAL A 164 9.19 -4.51 6.03
N SER A 165 10.07 -4.02 6.90
CA SER A 165 9.74 -3.70 8.29
C SER A 165 9.00 -4.87 8.98
N GLY A 166 8.15 -4.58 9.96
CA GLY A 166 7.30 -5.58 10.60
C GLY A 166 6.18 -4.98 11.46
N SER A 167 5.26 -5.81 11.95
CA SER A 167 5.22 -7.27 11.76
C SER A 167 4.43 -7.76 10.55
N SER A 168 3.57 -6.96 9.91
CA SER A 168 2.77 -7.39 8.74
C SER A 168 3.55 -7.38 7.41
N GLY A 169 4.83 -7.79 7.45
CA GLY A 169 5.78 -7.69 6.34
C GLY A 169 5.36 -8.46 5.08
N GLY A 170 4.88 -9.70 5.22
CA GLY A 170 4.35 -10.47 4.11
C GLY A 170 3.03 -9.92 3.57
N SER A 171 2.15 -9.38 4.43
CA SER A 171 0.90 -8.74 3.98
C SER A 171 1.19 -7.55 3.08
N ALA A 172 2.19 -6.75 3.45
CA ALA A 172 2.69 -5.63 2.64
C ALA A 172 3.36 -6.12 1.34
N ALA A 173 4.33 -7.02 1.45
CA ALA A 173 5.07 -7.53 0.30
C ALA A 173 4.19 -8.26 -0.73
N ALA A 174 3.17 -9.01 -0.29
CA ALA A 174 2.26 -9.72 -1.19
C ALA A 174 1.38 -8.75 -2.00
N VAL A 175 0.89 -7.67 -1.39
CA VAL A 175 0.16 -6.62 -2.12
C VAL A 175 1.14 -5.87 -3.03
N ALA A 176 2.26 -5.38 -2.52
CA ALA A 176 3.27 -4.64 -3.31
C ALA A 176 3.80 -5.43 -4.52
N ALA A 177 3.97 -6.75 -4.40
CA ALA A 177 4.35 -7.65 -5.48
C ALA A 177 3.21 -7.93 -6.49
N ARG A 178 2.00 -7.42 -6.26
CA ARG A 178 0.74 -7.67 -7.01
C ARG A 178 0.27 -9.13 -6.96
N PHE A 179 0.53 -9.84 -5.85
CA PHE A 179 -0.06 -11.18 -5.60
C PHE A 179 -1.54 -11.10 -5.23
N SER A 180 -1.98 -9.96 -4.70
CA SER A 180 -3.34 -9.72 -4.24
C SER A 180 -3.71 -8.23 -4.37
N PRO A 181 -4.95 -7.86 -4.75
CA PRO A 181 -5.42 -6.47 -4.75
C PRO A 181 -5.32 -5.80 -3.38
N PHE A 182 -5.62 -6.55 -2.31
CA PHE A 182 -5.48 -6.11 -0.93
C PHE A 182 -5.04 -7.25 0.01
N SER A 183 -4.65 -6.89 1.23
CA SER A 183 -4.38 -7.84 2.30
C SER A 183 -4.82 -7.28 3.67
N LEU A 184 -4.84 -8.15 4.68
CA LEU A 184 -5.00 -7.74 6.08
C LEU A 184 -3.69 -7.88 6.86
N GLY A 185 -3.44 -6.92 7.74
CA GLY A 185 -2.38 -6.93 8.75
C GLY A 185 -2.92 -6.60 10.14
N THR A 186 -2.11 -6.84 11.17
CA THR A 186 -2.44 -6.42 12.54
C THR A 186 -1.47 -5.37 13.02
N ASP A 187 -1.98 -4.44 13.83
CA ASP A 187 -1.24 -3.29 14.33
C ASP A 187 -1.38 -3.15 15.85
N THR A 188 -0.26 -3.30 16.56
CA THR A 188 -0.11 -2.93 17.98
C THR A 188 0.54 -1.56 18.10
N CYS A 189 1.64 -1.38 17.37
CA CYS A 189 2.57 -0.25 17.45
C CYS A 189 3.16 0.06 16.06
N GLY A 190 2.31 0.22 15.04
CA GLY A 190 2.72 0.48 13.66
C GLY A 190 3.12 -0.75 12.86
N SER A 191 2.58 -1.92 13.22
CA SER A 191 2.80 -3.19 12.51
C SER A 191 2.01 -3.35 11.20
N ILE A 192 1.05 -2.48 10.89
CA ILE A 192 0.52 -2.24 9.53
C ILE A 192 1.30 -1.07 8.91
N LEU A 193 1.49 -0.01 9.70
CA LEU A 193 1.97 1.30 9.23
C LEU A 193 3.42 1.27 8.69
N SER A 194 4.36 0.68 9.40
CA SER A 194 5.76 0.67 8.93
C SER A 194 5.95 -0.28 7.72
N PRO A 195 5.35 -1.48 7.66
CA PRO A 195 5.39 -2.33 6.45
C PRO A 195 4.80 -1.68 5.20
N ALA A 196 3.62 -1.06 5.26
CA ALA A 196 3.03 -0.42 4.08
C ALA A 196 3.84 0.83 3.65
N SER A 197 4.35 1.62 4.59
CA SER A 197 5.30 2.72 4.33
C SER A 197 6.49 2.28 3.47
N VAL A 198 7.18 1.19 3.87
CA VAL A 198 8.41 0.75 3.18
C VAL A 198 8.18 -0.07 1.91
N THR A 199 6.93 -0.42 1.59
CA THR A 199 6.56 -1.13 0.35
C THR A 199 5.64 -0.32 -0.55
N GLY A 200 5.49 0.99 -0.33
CA GLY A 200 4.71 1.87 -1.21
C GLY A 200 3.22 1.54 -1.24
N LEU A 201 2.62 1.29 -0.07
CA LEU A 201 1.22 0.91 0.08
C LEU A 201 0.48 1.80 1.06
N VAL A 202 -0.84 1.84 0.88
CA VAL A 202 -1.79 2.37 1.84
C VAL A 202 -2.03 1.32 2.92
N GLY A 203 -1.92 1.71 4.20
CA GLY A 203 -2.16 0.81 5.33
C GLY A 203 -2.91 1.52 6.46
N ILE A 204 -4.11 1.05 6.79
CA ILE A 204 -4.96 1.68 7.83
C ILE A 204 -4.78 0.94 9.16
N ARG A 205 -4.33 1.67 10.18
CA ARG A 205 -4.55 1.34 11.60
C ARG A 205 -5.85 2.04 12.02
N PRO A 206 -7.00 1.35 12.09
CA PRO A 206 -8.24 1.97 12.55
C PRO A 206 -8.21 2.26 14.05
N THR A 207 -9.14 3.09 14.52
CA THR A 207 -9.37 3.34 15.96
C THR A 207 -9.46 2.02 16.73
N LEU A 208 -8.88 1.96 17.93
CA LEU A 208 -8.97 0.79 18.80
C LEU A 208 -10.45 0.43 19.01
N GLY A 209 -10.82 -0.82 18.68
CA GLY A 209 -12.20 -1.30 18.79
C GLY A 209 -13.09 -1.08 17.57
N LEU A 210 -12.67 -0.36 16.52
CA LEU A 210 -13.48 -0.22 15.29
C LEU A 210 -13.61 -1.54 14.49
N THR A 211 -12.62 -2.41 14.63
CA THR A 211 -12.52 -3.74 14.00
C THR A 211 -12.19 -4.78 15.09
N SER A 212 -12.80 -5.96 14.99
CA SER A 212 -12.63 -7.02 16.01
C SER A 212 -11.23 -7.63 15.97
N ARG A 213 -10.74 -8.03 17.16
CA ARG A 213 -9.53 -8.82 17.40
C ARG A 213 -9.82 -10.32 17.63
N THR A 214 -11.08 -10.76 17.56
CA THR A 214 -11.46 -12.16 17.81
C THR A 214 -10.90 -13.11 16.75
N GLY A 215 -10.25 -14.18 17.23
CA GLY A 215 -9.56 -15.17 16.41
C GLY A 215 -8.24 -14.64 15.85
N VAL A 216 -7.43 -13.97 16.67
CA VAL A 216 -6.13 -13.42 16.28
C VAL A 216 -5.10 -13.77 17.36
N ILE A 217 -3.87 -14.10 16.96
CA ILE A 217 -2.72 -14.16 17.87
C ILE A 217 -2.27 -12.73 18.12
N LEU A 218 -2.61 -12.26 19.32
CA LEU A 218 -2.42 -10.90 19.80
C LEU A 218 -1.11 -10.71 20.55
N LEU A 219 -0.77 -9.44 20.77
CA LEU A 219 0.40 -8.97 21.49
C LEU A 219 0.02 -8.12 22.72
N SER A 220 -1.02 -7.28 22.60
CA SER A 220 -1.64 -6.51 23.68
C SER A 220 -3.02 -5.99 23.26
N LEU A 221 -4.09 -6.48 23.89
CA LEU A 221 -5.47 -6.00 23.75
C LEU A 221 -5.63 -4.48 23.99
N SER A 222 -4.75 -3.84 24.76
CA SER A 222 -4.74 -2.38 24.96
C SER A 222 -4.36 -1.56 23.72
N PHE A 223 -3.67 -2.15 22.73
CA PHE A 223 -3.23 -1.45 21.52
C PHE A 223 -3.56 -2.16 20.21
N ASP A 224 -3.80 -3.47 20.23
CA ASP A 224 -4.01 -4.28 19.02
C ASP A 224 -5.30 -3.95 18.29
N THR A 225 -5.18 -3.82 16.97
CA THR A 225 -6.28 -3.66 16.03
C THR A 225 -6.00 -4.40 14.72
N THR A 226 -7.06 -4.72 13.97
CA THR A 226 -7.01 -5.41 12.66
C THR A 226 -7.29 -4.41 11.55
N GLY A 227 -6.54 -4.44 10.44
CA GLY A 227 -6.69 -3.42 9.40
C GLY A 227 -6.20 -3.79 8.00
N PRO A 228 -6.70 -3.08 6.97
CA PRO A 228 -6.40 -3.35 5.57
C PRO A 228 -5.10 -2.72 5.07
N MET A 229 -4.54 -3.33 4.03
CA MET A 229 -3.42 -2.84 3.24
C MET A 229 -3.76 -2.97 1.75
N ALA A 230 -3.61 -1.90 0.97
CA ALA A 230 -3.96 -1.85 -0.45
C ALA A 230 -3.07 -0.84 -1.20
N PHE A 231 -3.17 -0.78 -2.52
CA PHE A 231 -2.39 0.20 -3.31
C PHE A 231 -2.89 1.63 -3.20
N ASN A 232 -4.19 1.82 -3.05
CA ASN A 232 -4.83 3.13 -2.97
C ASN A 232 -5.84 3.18 -1.83
N VAL A 233 -6.25 4.40 -1.55
CA VAL A 233 -7.11 4.79 -0.43
C VAL A 233 -8.50 4.20 -0.54
N ARG A 234 -9.08 4.25 -1.74
CA ARG A 234 -10.45 3.82 -2.00
C ARG A 234 -10.59 2.32 -1.76
N ASP A 235 -9.62 1.55 -2.23
CA ASP A 235 -9.56 0.10 -2.01
C ASP A 235 -9.33 -0.23 -0.53
N ALA A 236 -8.43 0.48 0.17
CA ALA A 236 -8.25 0.30 1.62
C ALA A 236 -9.53 0.64 2.42
N ALA A 237 -10.26 1.68 2.03
CA ALA A 237 -11.52 2.09 2.65
C ALA A 237 -12.67 1.09 2.37
N LEU A 238 -12.77 0.57 1.14
CA LEU A 238 -13.74 -0.48 0.76
C LEU A 238 -13.53 -1.76 1.59
N VAL A 239 -12.27 -2.11 1.89
CA VAL A 239 -11.96 -3.23 2.77
C VAL A 239 -12.31 -2.88 4.22
N LEU A 240 -12.00 -1.67 4.72
CA LEU A 240 -12.38 -1.30 6.09
C LEU A 240 -13.90 -1.35 6.31
N ASP A 241 -14.70 -0.85 5.36
CA ASP A 241 -16.17 -0.95 5.36
C ASP A 241 -16.67 -2.40 5.47
N ALA A 242 -15.84 -3.38 5.12
CA ALA A 242 -16.11 -4.80 5.35
C ALA A 242 -15.69 -5.33 6.72
N LEU A 243 -14.58 -4.83 7.31
CA LEU A 243 -14.09 -5.28 8.62
C LEU A 243 -14.88 -4.71 9.81
N VAL A 244 -15.46 -3.52 9.64
CA VAL A 244 -16.14 -2.72 10.69
C VAL A 244 -17.38 -3.41 11.27
N GLY A 245 -17.57 -3.30 12.58
CA GLY A 245 -18.81 -3.66 13.28
C GLY A 245 -18.59 -4.28 14.65
N LYS A 246 -19.67 -4.36 15.44
CA LYS A 246 -19.68 -4.93 16.79
C LYS A 246 -19.51 -6.46 16.76
N ASP A 247 -18.73 -6.98 17.69
CA ASP A 247 -18.51 -8.40 17.97
C ASP A 247 -18.67 -8.62 19.48
N THR A 248 -19.67 -9.39 19.89
CA THR A 248 -19.95 -9.70 21.30
C THR A 248 -18.81 -10.44 22.01
N SER A 249 -17.86 -11.00 21.25
CA SER A 249 -16.65 -11.68 21.77
C SER A 249 -15.50 -10.70 22.07
N ASP A 250 -15.55 -9.47 21.54
CA ASP A 250 -14.53 -8.44 21.69
C ASP A 250 -15.13 -7.16 22.27
N ALA A 251 -14.94 -6.98 23.59
CA ALA A 251 -15.50 -5.87 24.35
C ALA A 251 -15.13 -4.47 23.78
N ALA A 252 -13.97 -4.31 23.14
CA ALA A 252 -13.57 -3.03 22.57
C ALA A 252 -14.47 -2.58 21.40
N THR A 253 -15.22 -3.50 20.79
CA THR A 253 -16.13 -3.18 19.67
C THR A 253 -17.50 -2.66 20.11
N GLN A 254 -17.85 -2.77 21.40
CA GLN A 254 -19.20 -2.46 21.87
C GLN A 254 -19.51 -0.96 21.86
N ASP A 255 -18.48 -0.13 22.11
CA ASP A 255 -18.55 1.34 22.13
C ASP A 255 -18.61 1.99 20.72
N GLN A 256 -18.67 1.19 19.65
CA GLN A 256 -18.99 1.70 18.31
C GLN A 256 -20.41 2.31 18.28
N PRO A 257 -20.66 3.35 17.47
CA PRO A 257 -22.04 3.81 17.21
C PRO A 257 -22.82 2.75 16.42
N ASP A 258 -24.14 2.66 16.63
CA ASP A 258 -24.98 1.64 15.99
C ASP A 258 -25.17 1.83 14.48
N HIS A 259 -24.83 3.02 13.95
CA HIS A 259 -24.68 3.27 12.54
C HIS A 259 -23.30 3.85 12.25
N ILE A 260 -22.53 3.18 11.39
CA ILE A 260 -21.28 3.67 10.83
C ILE A 260 -21.49 3.89 9.33
N VAL A 261 -21.14 5.09 8.89
CA VAL A 261 -21.26 5.53 7.49
C VAL A 261 -20.05 5.01 6.70
N SER A 262 -20.26 4.55 5.46
CA SER A 262 -19.20 4.03 4.59
C SER A 262 -18.06 5.04 4.39
N TYR A 263 -16.84 4.61 4.70
CA TYR A 263 -15.61 5.35 4.50
C TYR A 263 -15.24 5.46 3.01
N ALA A 264 -15.55 4.45 2.19
CA ALA A 264 -15.30 4.48 0.75
C ALA A 264 -16.23 5.44 -0.03
N ALA A 265 -17.45 5.66 0.48
CA ALA A 265 -18.34 6.72 0.02
C ALA A 265 -17.89 8.12 0.50
N HIS A 266 -17.05 8.18 1.54
CA HIS A 266 -16.50 9.37 2.20
C HIS A 266 -15.77 10.42 1.32
N LEU A 267 -15.38 10.04 0.11
CA LEU A 267 -14.16 10.55 -0.54
C LEU A 267 -14.43 11.64 -1.59
N ASP A 268 -14.39 12.92 -1.19
CA ASP A 268 -14.50 14.10 -2.08
C ASP A 268 -13.30 15.07 -1.97
N VAL A 269 -12.59 15.30 -3.08
CA VAL A 269 -11.41 16.21 -3.18
C VAL A 269 -11.62 17.63 -2.69
N LYS A 270 -12.87 18.12 -2.61
CA LYS A 270 -13.19 19.45 -2.07
C LYS A 270 -12.89 19.59 -0.57
N VAL A 271 -12.81 18.48 0.16
CA VAL A 271 -12.70 18.47 1.63
C VAL A 271 -11.37 19.04 2.16
N LEU A 272 -10.35 19.22 1.30
CA LEU A 272 -9.14 19.96 1.66
C LEU A 272 -9.32 21.47 1.80
N GLN A 273 -10.33 22.07 1.16
CA GLN A 273 -10.44 23.52 1.03
C GLN A 273 -10.70 24.19 2.38
N GLY A 274 -9.64 24.72 3.00
CA GLY A 274 -9.66 25.29 4.35
C GLY A 274 -9.41 24.29 5.49
N ALA A 275 -9.09 23.02 5.20
CA ALA A 275 -8.67 22.04 6.21
C ALA A 275 -7.39 22.49 6.92
N ARG A 276 -7.27 22.25 8.23
CA ARG A 276 -6.15 22.69 9.08
C ARG A 276 -5.35 21.49 9.58
N ILE A 277 -4.07 21.40 9.20
CA ILE A 277 -3.26 20.19 9.39
C ILE A 277 -1.99 20.54 10.17
N GLY A 278 -1.78 19.88 11.31
CA GLY A 278 -0.64 20.11 12.20
C GLY A 278 0.61 19.34 11.77
N VAL A 279 1.58 20.02 11.17
CA VAL A 279 2.88 19.47 10.77
C VAL A 279 3.78 19.31 12.00
N VAL A 280 3.98 18.06 12.44
CA VAL A 280 4.71 17.72 13.66
C VAL A 280 6.22 17.74 13.40
N LEU A 281 6.91 18.67 14.05
CA LEU A 281 8.33 18.96 13.80
C LEU A 281 9.31 18.04 14.55
N ASN A 282 8.84 17.26 15.54
CA ASN A 282 9.67 16.42 16.41
C ASN A 282 10.52 15.37 15.67
N PHE A 283 10.08 14.92 14.49
CA PHE A 283 10.53 13.65 13.89
C PHE A 283 11.43 13.82 12.66
N ARG A 284 12.14 14.95 12.59
CA ARG A 284 13.01 15.33 11.47
C ARG A 284 14.47 14.97 11.70
N GLY A 285 15.27 15.01 10.65
CA GLY A 285 16.72 14.80 10.70
C GLY A 285 17.16 13.32 10.70
N GLY A 286 16.23 12.36 10.77
CA GLY A 286 16.54 10.94 10.68
C GLY A 286 17.15 10.53 9.35
N ASN A 287 16.61 11.02 8.23
CA ASN A 287 17.13 10.81 6.90
C ASN A 287 16.75 11.99 5.97
N PRO A 288 17.68 12.50 5.14
CA PRO A 288 17.44 13.70 4.33
C PRO A 288 16.45 13.50 3.17
N ASP A 289 16.31 12.28 2.64
CA ASP A 289 15.24 11.99 1.66
C ASP A 289 13.88 11.97 2.33
N VAL A 290 13.75 11.39 3.53
CA VAL A 290 12.49 11.37 4.29
C VAL A 290 12.04 12.79 4.66
N ASP A 291 12.97 13.65 5.11
CA ASP A 291 12.70 15.06 5.39
C ASP A 291 12.26 15.83 4.14
N ARG A 292 12.98 15.68 3.01
CA ARG A 292 12.64 16.29 1.72
C ARG A 292 11.23 15.91 1.26
N VAL A 293 10.92 14.61 1.33
CA VAL A 293 9.64 14.02 0.93
C VAL A 293 8.48 14.50 1.80
N HIS A 294 8.74 14.66 3.09
CA HIS A 294 7.77 15.25 4.01
C HIS A 294 7.44 16.70 3.63
N ASP A 295 8.45 17.51 3.27
CA ASP A 295 8.27 18.90 2.82
C ASP A 295 7.55 19.00 1.46
N GLU A 296 7.90 18.13 0.50
CA GLU A 296 7.20 18.00 -0.79
C GLU A 296 5.70 17.70 -0.60
N SER A 297 5.37 16.83 0.36
CA SER A 297 3.98 16.51 0.72
C SER A 297 3.27 17.69 1.39
N VAL A 298 3.94 18.42 2.30
CA VAL A 298 3.38 19.62 2.95
C VAL A 298 3.03 20.71 1.92
N GLU A 299 3.91 20.97 0.95
CA GLU A 299 3.65 22.00 -0.08
C GLU A 299 2.57 21.58 -1.09
N CYS A 300 2.46 20.28 -1.40
CA CYS A 300 1.36 19.73 -2.19
C CYS A 300 -0.01 20.01 -1.52
N LEU A 301 -0.16 19.68 -0.23
CA LEU A 301 -1.41 19.89 0.51
C LEU A 301 -1.78 21.37 0.61
N LYS A 302 -0.78 22.22 0.88
CA LYS A 302 -0.90 23.68 0.88
C LYS A 302 -1.38 24.21 -0.47
N THR A 303 -0.86 23.68 -1.57
CA THR A 303 -1.28 24.02 -2.95
C THR A 303 -2.73 23.58 -3.23
N ASN A 304 -3.24 22.56 -2.54
CA ASN A 304 -4.61 22.03 -2.69
C ASN A 304 -5.60 22.59 -1.64
N GLY A 305 -5.26 23.73 -1.02
CA GLY A 305 -6.18 24.52 -0.19
C GLY A 305 -6.12 24.24 1.31
N ALA A 306 -5.24 23.35 1.77
CA ALA A 306 -5.04 23.09 3.19
C ALA A 306 -4.15 24.15 3.86
N GLN A 307 -4.42 24.42 5.14
CA GLN A 307 -3.63 25.28 6.02
C GLN A 307 -2.67 24.42 6.83
N MET A 308 -1.39 24.42 6.42
CA MET A 308 -0.34 23.65 7.08
C MET A 308 0.24 24.45 8.25
N ILE A 309 0.14 23.91 9.46
CA ILE A 309 0.41 24.61 10.72
C ILE A 309 1.54 23.87 11.46
N PRO A 310 2.71 24.46 11.73
CA PRO A 310 3.78 23.79 12.46
C PRO A 310 3.39 23.53 13.92
N ILE A 311 3.64 22.31 14.40
CA ILE A 311 3.35 21.84 15.76
C ILE A 311 4.60 21.18 16.35
N GLN A 312 4.93 21.53 17.59
CA GLN A 312 5.86 20.74 18.42
C GLN A 312 5.04 19.98 19.46
N LEU A 313 5.16 18.65 19.47
CA LEU A 313 4.59 17.82 20.54
C LEU A 313 5.52 17.82 21.76
N PRO A 314 5.00 17.66 22.99
CA PRO A 314 5.81 17.45 24.19
C PRO A 314 6.74 16.21 24.09
N GLN A 315 7.90 16.25 24.75
CA GLN A 315 8.93 15.20 24.63
C GLN A 315 8.46 13.78 24.99
N ILE A 316 7.39 13.63 25.78
CA ILE A 316 6.81 12.30 26.10
C ILE A 316 6.32 11.54 24.85
N TYR A 317 5.94 12.25 23.78
CA TYR A 317 5.56 11.62 22.51
C TYR A 317 6.75 11.02 21.75
N GLU A 318 7.99 11.37 22.12
CA GLU A 318 9.23 10.75 21.60
C GLU A 318 9.63 9.48 22.38
N ARG A 319 9.06 9.24 23.57
CA ARG A 319 9.43 8.14 24.49
C ARG A 319 8.30 7.14 24.75
N LEU A 320 7.31 7.09 23.86
CA LEU A 320 6.13 6.24 24.02
C LEU A 320 6.45 4.75 24.05
N TRP A 321 7.56 4.31 23.46
CA TRP A 321 7.99 2.92 23.56
C TRP A 321 8.29 2.55 25.02
N GLN A 322 9.25 3.23 25.64
CA GLN A 322 9.79 2.90 26.96
C GLN A 322 8.83 3.27 28.11
N GLU A 323 8.06 4.35 27.96
CA GLU A 323 7.17 4.85 29.02
C GLU A 323 5.74 4.27 28.97
N VAL A 324 5.28 3.76 27.82
CA VAL A 324 3.89 3.33 27.63
C VAL A 324 3.76 1.95 26.98
N LEU A 325 4.31 1.74 25.78
CA LEU A 325 4.07 0.52 25.00
C LEU A 325 4.73 -0.70 25.63
N GLU A 326 6.07 -0.70 25.74
CA GLU A 326 6.86 -1.83 26.23
C GLU A 326 6.40 -2.33 27.62
N PRO A 327 6.19 -1.48 28.64
CA PRO A 327 5.71 -1.94 29.95
C PRO A 327 4.29 -2.54 29.95
N VAL A 328 3.47 -2.24 28.95
CA VAL A 328 2.13 -2.82 28.78
C VAL A 328 2.20 -4.11 27.95
N LEU A 329 3.04 -4.15 26.92
CA LEU A 329 3.29 -5.35 26.11
C LEU A 329 3.90 -6.49 26.96
N GLU A 330 4.88 -6.18 27.83
CA GLU A 330 5.45 -7.13 28.80
C GLU A 330 4.40 -7.62 29.81
N ALA A 331 3.47 -6.74 30.23
CA ALA A 331 2.42 -7.07 31.19
C ALA A 331 1.32 -7.96 30.58
N GLU A 332 0.96 -7.72 29.31
CA GLU A 332 -0.21 -8.32 28.68
C GLU A 332 0.09 -9.59 27.88
N PHE A 333 1.28 -9.69 27.26
CA PHE A 333 1.53 -10.72 26.25
C PHE A 333 1.35 -12.15 26.77
N LYS A 334 1.91 -12.47 27.95
CA LYS A 334 1.88 -13.84 28.50
C LYS A 334 0.44 -14.35 28.62
N ASP A 335 -0.38 -13.66 29.40
CA ASP A 335 -1.70 -14.15 29.77
C ASP A 335 -2.68 -14.13 28.58
N GLN A 336 -2.48 -13.22 27.62
CA GLN A 336 -3.25 -13.18 26.37
C GLN A 336 -2.84 -14.29 25.39
N PHE A 337 -1.53 -14.55 25.26
CA PHE A 337 -1.02 -15.63 24.40
C PHE A 337 -1.33 -17.01 24.98
N GLU A 338 -1.20 -17.22 26.29
CA GLU A 338 -1.63 -18.46 26.95
C GLU A 338 -3.14 -18.68 26.83
N ARG A 339 -3.96 -17.61 26.87
CA ARG A 339 -5.40 -17.71 26.57
C ARG A 339 -5.66 -18.18 25.15
N TYR A 340 -4.95 -17.66 24.14
CA TYR A 340 -5.05 -18.15 22.76
C TYR A 340 -4.59 -19.62 22.66
N LEU A 341 -3.41 -19.95 23.19
CA LEU A 341 -2.87 -21.31 23.22
C LEU A 341 -3.83 -22.31 23.86
N SER A 342 -4.55 -21.92 24.92
CA SER A 342 -5.55 -22.76 25.60
C SER A 342 -6.71 -23.23 24.70
N THR A 343 -6.96 -22.55 23.58
CA THR A 343 -8.03 -22.92 22.62
C THR A 343 -7.58 -23.94 21.57
N LEU A 344 -6.27 -24.21 21.48
CA LEU A 344 -5.69 -25.02 20.41
C LEU A 344 -5.84 -26.54 20.64
N GLY A 345 -5.82 -27.31 19.56
CA GLY A 345 -5.95 -28.76 19.60
C GLY A 345 -4.87 -29.46 20.44
N PRO A 346 -5.12 -30.68 20.97
CA PRO A 346 -4.36 -31.32 22.05
C PRO A 346 -2.90 -31.73 21.73
N LYS A 347 -2.37 -31.35 20.55
CA LYS A 347 -0.96 -31.54 20.17
C LYS A 347 -0.16 -30.23 20.22
N GLN A 348 -0.83 -29.07 20.25
CA GLN A 348 -0.20 -27.76 20.39
C GLN A 348 0.33 -27.55 21.82
N PRO A 349 1.15 -26.53 22.09
CA PRO A 349 1.40 -26.07 23.45
C PRO A 349 0.19 -25.32 23.99
N HIS A 350 -0.14 -25.53 25.27
CA HIS A 350 -1.23 -24.80 25.96
C HIS A 350 -0.72 -23.72 26.91
N THR A 351 0.60 -23.62 27.11
CA THR A 351 1.27 -22.64 27.97
C THR A 351 2.47 -22.00 27.27
N LEU A 352 2.87 -20.81 27.73
CA LEU A 352 4.07 -20.12 27.25
C LEU A 352 5.34 -20.91 27.61
N ALA A 353 5.34 -21.60 28.76
CA ALA A 353 6.44 -22.47 29.17
C ALA A 353 6.67 -23.63 28.17
N GLU A 354 5.62 -24.35 27.77
CA GLU A 354 5.72 -25.38 26.73
C GLU A 354 6.11 -24.80 25.37
N PHE A 355 5.55 -23.65 25.00
CA PHE A 355 5.87 -22.98 23.75
C PHE A 355 7.37 -22.61 23.67
N ILE A 356 7.94 -22.10 24.76
CA ILE A 356 9.37 -21.81 24.88
C ILE A 356 10.20 -23.09 24.82
N GLN A 357 9.84 -24.12 25.61
CA GLN A 357 10.57 -25.40 25.66
C GLN A 357 10.68 -26.04 24.28
N ARG A 358 9.59 -26.06 23.50
CA ARG A 358 9.59 -26.59 22.13
C ARG A 358 10.48 -25.75 21.20
N ASN A 359 10.52 -24.43 21.37
CA ASN A 359 11.33 -23.50 20.56
C ASN A 359 12.85 -23.54 20.83
N GLU A 360 13.34 -24.09 21.95
CA GLU A 360 14.80 -24.07 22.26
C GLU A 360 15.68 -24.83 21.26
N SER A 361 15.06 -25.67 20.41
CA SER A 361 15.71 -26.43 19.34
C SER A 361 15.49 -25.87 17.93
N GLN A 362 14.81 -24.72 17.81
CA GLN A 362 14.23 -24.23 16.55
C GLN A 362 14.86 -22.90 16.09
N PRO A 363 14.74 -22.52 14.81
CA PRO A 363 15.33 -21.29 14.27
C PRO A 363 14.52 -20.02 14.62
N ILE A 364 13.94 -19.95 15.82
CA ILE A 364 13.35 -18.71 16.37
C ILE A 364 14.41 -17.59 16.42
N ASN A 365 13.99 -16.33 16.29
CA ASN A 365 14.89 -15.20 16.54
C ASN A 365 15.40 -15.26 18.01
N PRO A 366 16.72 -15.34 18.28
CA PRO A 366 17.23 -15.45 19.64
C PRO A 366 16.73 -14.36 20.58
N GLU A 367 16.62 -13.11 20.12
CA GLU A 367 16.07 -12.01 20.91
C GLU A 367 14.58 -12.20 21.23
N ARG A 368 13.80 -12.76 20.30
CA ARG A 368 12.39 -13.11 20.56
C ARG A 368 12.31 -14.21 21.61
N LEU A 369 13.15 -15.26 21.52
CA LEU A 369 13.20 -16.33 22.51
C LEU A 369 13.62 -15.81 23.90
N THR A 370 14.58 -14.88 23.97
CA THR A 370 14.97 -14.19 25.20
C THR A 370 13.78 -13.44 25.80
N MET A 371 13.06 -12.62 25.03
CA MET A 371 11.93 -11.87 25.59
C MET A 371 10.71 -12.76 25.91
N LEU A 372 10.50 -13.89 25.22
CA LEU A 372 9.51 -14.88 25.64
C LEU A 372 9.85 -15.44 27.02
N LYS A 373 11.14 -15.72 27.29
CA LYS A 373 11.61 -16.15 28.63
C LYS A 373 11.44 -15.05 29.68
N THR A 374 11.71 -13.79 29.36
CA THR A 374 11.38 -12.65 30.24
C THR A 374 9.89 -12.61 30.58
N ASN A 375 9.02 -12.65 29.58
CA ASN A 375 7.56 -12.60 29.74
C ASN A 375 7.00 -13.77 30.56
N LEU A 376 7.67 -14.93 30.58
CA LEU A 376 7.29 -16.04 31.46
C LEU A 376 7.58 -15.75 32.95
N THR A 377 8.58 -14.90 33.23
CA THR A 377 9.07 -14.63 34.60
C THR A 377 8.66 -13.28 35.19
N THR A 378 8.15 -12.34 34.38
CA THR A 378 7.92 -10.95 34.78
C THR A 378 6.45 -10.69 35.18
N PRO A 379 6.13 -10.51 36.48
CA PRO A 379 4.75 -10.27 36.93
C PRO A 379 4.37 -8.78 36.83
N LEU A 380 4.39 -8.23 35.60
CA LEU A 380 3.91 -6.85 35.37
C LEU A 380 2.38 -6.76 35.27
N PHE A 381 1.69 -7.85 34.93
CA PHE A 381 0.23 -7.94 35.01
C PHE A 381 -0.25 -7.68 36.44
N ASN A 382 -1.25 -6.81 36.61
CA ASN A 382 -1.72 -6.27 37.90
C ASN A 382 -0.69 -5.44 38.71
N SER A 383 0.50 -5.12 38.17
CA SER A 383 1.45 -4.24 38.87
C SER A 383 0.93 -2.80 38.97
N PRO A 384 1.30 -2.03 40.02
CA PRO A 384 0.94 -0.61 40.13
C PRO A 384 1.46 0.25 38.96
N LYS A 385 2.59 -0.15 38.33
CA LYS A 385 3.12 0.51 37.11
C LYS A 385 2.13 0.34 35.95
N TYR A 386 1.78 -0.90 35.63
CA TYR A 386 0.83 -1.25 34.57
C TYR A 386 -0.54 -0.59 34.78
N ALA A 387 -1.11 -0.73 35.98
CA ALA A 387 -2.40 -0.12 36.33
C ALA A 387 -2.38 1.42 36.17
N ARG A 388 -1.31 2.10 36.59
CA ARG A 388 -1.16 3.55 36.39
C ARG A 388 -1.01 3.94 34.92
N ILE A 389 -0.33 3.15 34.10
CA ILE A 389 -0.18 3.45 32.67
C ILE A 389 -1.55 3.43 31.98
N LEU A 390 -2.36 2.38 32.19
CA LEU A 390 -3.68 2.26 31.59
C LEU A 390 -4.70 3.26 32.14
N SER A 391 -4.74 3.48 33.46
CA SER A 391 -5.78 4.31 34.11
C SER A 391 -5.46 5.80 34.21
N VAL A 392 -4.19 6.22 34.05
CA VAL A 392 -3.77 7.62 34.19
C VAL A 392 -2.96 8.11 33.00
N VAL A 393 -1.88 7.41 32.62
CA VAL A 393 -0.92 7.93 31.63
C VAL A 393 -1.52 7.98 30.22
N ILE A 394 -2.10 6.88 29.73
CA ILE A 394 -2.74 6.85 28.41
C ILE A 394 -3.93 7.83 28.33
N PRO A 395 -4.87 7.88 29.31
CA PRO A 395 -5.94 8.88 29.32
C PRO A 395 -5.43 10.33 29.33
N GLN A 396 -4.39 10.66 30.09
CA GLN A 396 -3.83 12.01 30.13
C GLN A 396 -3.20 12.39 28.78
N LEU A 397 -2.33 11.54 28.22
CA LEU A 397 -1.73 11.78 26.90
C LEU A 397 -2.80 11.90 25.80
N ARG A 398 -3.84 11.06 25.86
CA ARG A 398 -4.98 11.13 24.93
C ARG A 398 -5.70 12.48 25.03
N ALA A 399 -5.88 13.01 26.24
CA ALA A 399 -6.48 14.32 26.48
C ALA A 399 -5.54 15.48 26.05
N ASP A 400 -4.25 15.38 26.32
CA ASP A 400 -3.24 16.39 25.94
C ASP A 400 -3.14 16.52 24.41
N LEU A 401 -3.05 15.40 23.68
CA LEU A 401 -2.99 15.39 22.22
C LEU A 401 -4.29 15.96 21.61
N GLN A 402 -5.45 15.62 22.17
CA GLN A 402 -6.72 16.23 21.79
C GLN A 402 -6.78 17.72 22.13
N SER A 403 -6.15 18.18 23.21
CA SER A 403 -6.08 19.59 23.59
C SER A 403 -5.25 20.39 22.60
N ILE A 404 -4.11 19.85 22.15
CA ILE A 404 -3.28 20.43 21.08
C ILE A 404 -4.10 20.54 19.78
N ILE A 405 -4.78 19.47 19.37
CA ILE A 405 -5.64 19.44 18.17
C ILE A 405 -6.77 20.47 18.28
N LYS A 406 -7.50 20.51 19.40
CA LYS A 406 -8.64 21.42 19.61
C LYS A 406 -8.23 22.89 19.70
N SER A 407 -7.18 23.21 20.45
CA SER A 407 -6.73 24.60 20.68
C SER A 407 -6.15 25.26 19.43
N GLN A 408 -5.55 24.48 18.53
CA GLN A 408 -5.06 24.95 17.23
C GLN A 408 -6.11 24.80 16.11
N HIS A 409 -7.34 24.37 16.44
CA HIS A 409 -8.41 24.06 15.49
C HIS A 409 -7.93 23.19 14.32
N LEU A 410 -7.25 22.08 14.63
CA LEU A 410 -6.72 21.14 13.65
C LEU A 410 -7.75 20.05 13.34
N ASN A 411 -7.75 19.60 12.09
CA ASN A 411 -8.47 18.43 11.61
C ASN A 411 -7.61 17.15 11.68
N ALA A 412 -6.29 17.30 11.57
CA ALA A 412 -5.32 16.22 11.42
C ALA A 412 -3.92 16.63 11.93
N LEU A 413 -3.06 15.65 12.20
CA LEU A 413 -1.61 15.80 12.41
C LEU A 413 -0.82 15.11 11.27
N MET A 414 0.41 15.58 10.98
CA MET A 414 1.27 15.18 9.86
C MET A 414 2.72 14.94 10.31
N MET A 415 3.32 13.82 9.89
CA MET A 415 4.69 13.39 10.27
C MET A 415 5.22 12.34 9.27
N PRO A 416 6.53 12.05 9.16
CA PRO A 416 6.96 10.82 8.49
C PRO A 416 6.36 9.58 9.18
N THR A 417 6.07 8.48 8.47
CA THR A 417 5.63 7.24 9.14
C THR A 417 6.73 6.60 9.97
N ILE A 418 7.95 6.68 9.45
CA ILE A 418 9.20 6.31 10.09
C ILE A 418 10.26 7.30 9.62
N CYS A 419 11.21 7.67 10.48
CA CYS A 419 12.16 8.75 10.22
C CYS A 419 13.28 8.37 9.22
N CYS A 420 13.35 7.11 8.81
CA CYS A 420 14.34 6.57 7.89
C CYS A 420 13.71 5.57 6.90
N PRO A 421 14.22 5.43 5.65
CA PRO A 421 13.74 4.44 4.69
C PRO A 421 13.98 3.00 5.16
N ALA A 422 13.48 2.02 4.41
CA ALA A 422 13.63 0.60 4.73
C ALA A 422 15.10 0.21 5.01
N SER A 423 15.35 -0.31 6.22
CA SER A 423 16.69 -0.64 6.67
C SER A 423 17.24 -1.91 6.00
N SER A 424 18.55 -2.13 6.14
CA SER A 424 19.24 -3.32 5.65
C SER A 424 18.63 -4.61 6.21
N ARG A 425 18.80 -5.74 5.51
CA ARG A 425 18.42 -7.06 6.06
C ARG A 425 19.46 -7.56 7.05
N PHE A 426 19.02 -8.25 8.11
CA PHE A 426 19.87 -8.71 9.21
C PHE A 426 20.81 -9.88 8.84
N ASP A 427 20.51 -10.59 7.76
CA ASP A 427 21.26 -11.73 7.23
C ASP A 427 22.32 -11.33 6.18
N GLN A 428 22.48 -10.04 5.92
CA GLN A 428 23.45 -9.49 4.98
C GLN A 428 24.35 -8.45 5.66
N GLN A 429 25.47 -8.11 5.01
CA GLN A 429 26.23 -6.93 5.40
C GLN A 429 25.35 -5.68 5.22
N PRO A 430 25.43 -4.68 6.12
CA PRO A 430 24.67 -3.44 5.99
C PRO A 430 24.89 -2.80 4.61
N ASP A 431 23.79 -2.48 3.91
CA ASP A 431 23.87 -1.80 2.62
C ASP A 431 24.48 -0.40 2.84
N PRO A 432 25.65 -0.07 2.25
CA PRO A 432 26.33 1.20 2.49
C PRO A 432 25.58 2.42 1.95
N THR A 433 24.47 2.22 1.23
CA THR A 433 23.53 3.28 0.85
C THR A 433 22.48 3.57 1.94
N TYR A 434 22.45 2.82 3.05
CA TYR A 434 21.57 3.12 4.18
C TYR A 434 22.11 4.30 4.98
N VAL A 435 21.29 5.33 5.14
CA VAL A 435 21.56 6.50 5.99
C VAL A 435 20.40 6.65 6.97
N CYS A 436 20.72 6.64 8.26
CA CYS A 436 19.78 6.94 9.33
C CYS A 436 20.55 7.53 10.51
N HIS A 437 20.06 8.65 11.06
CA HIS A 437 20.69 9.42 12.14
C HIS A 437 19.86 9.43 13.44
N MET A 438 18.81 8.60 13.50
CA MET A 438 17.96 8.39 14.68
C MET A 438 18.20 6.99 15.22
N ASP A 439 18.40 6.86 16.54
CA ASP A 439 18.57 5.56 17.20
C ASP A 439 17.29 4.71 17.12
N ASP A 440 16.12 5.35 17.25
CA ASP A 440 14.81 4.78 17.00
C ASP A 440 14.12 5.55 15.85
N PRO A 441 14.12 5.01 14.61
CA PRO A 441 13.43 5.61 13.47
C PRO A 441 11.92 5.33 13.47
N ASP A 442 11.41 4.51 14.37
CA ASP A 442 10.02 4.07 14.42
C ASP A 442 9.12 4.98 15.28
N ILE A 443 9.70 5.86 16.10
CA ILE A 443 8.99 6.80 17.02
C ILE A 443 7.63 7.34 16.52
N PRO A 444 7.48 7.88 15.29
CA PRO A 444 6.21 8.47 14.83
C PRO A 444 5.04 7.48 14.82
N LYS A 445 5.30 6.20 14.55
CA LYS A 445 4.25 5.16 14.43
C LYS A 445 3.69 4.72 15.78
N TYR A 446 4.37 5.05 16.88
CA TYR A 446 3.93 4.69 18.23
C TYR A 446 2.76 5.52 18.74
N ILE A 447 2.53 6.73 18.20
CA ILE A 447 1.53 7.68 18.73
C ILE A 447 0.12 7.09 18.68
N ALA A 448 -0.36 6.68 17.51
CA ALA A 448 -1.70 6.09 17.42
C ALA A 448 -1.78 4.66 17.96
N GLY A 449 -0.63 3.97 18.06
CA GLY A 449 -0.45 2.75 18.86
C GLY A 449 -0.90 2.99 20.30
N ALA A 450 -0.10 3.74 21.03
CA ALA A 450 -0.28 4.04 22.45
C ALA A 450 -1.62 4.76 22.76
N MET A 451 -2.08 5.64 21.88
CA MET A 451 -3.31 6.42 22.10
C MET A 451 -4.59 5.69 21.69
N GLY A 452 -4.50 4.58 20.95
CA GLY A 452 -5.66 3.87 20.38
C GLY A 452 -6.41 4.64 19.28
N PHE A 453 -5.75 5.63 18.67
CA PHE A 453 -6.31 6.50 17.63
C PHE A 453 -6.22 5.87 16.23
N PRO A 454 -7.03 6.35 15.26
CA PRO A 454 -6.85 6.01 13.87
C PRO A 454 -5.62 6.72 13.28
N GLN A 455 -4.84 5.98 12.51
CA GLN A 455 -3.70 6.48 11.75
C GLN A 455 -3.62 5.74 10.41
N ILE A 456 -3.19 6.42 9.36
CA ILE A 456 -2.81 5.75 8.13
C ILE A 456 -1.31 5.89 7.89
N THR A 457 -0.76 4.93 7.16
CA THR A 457 0.40 5.13 6.31
C THR A 457 -0.03 5.02 4.85
N VAL A 458 0.87 5.44 3.99
CA VAL A 458 0.67 5.57 2.56
C VAL A 458 2.02 5.54 1.87
N PRO A 459 2.05 5.39 0.55
CA PRO A 459 3.16 5.91 -0.23
C PRO A 459 3.43 7.39 0.14
N ALA A 460 4.70 7.77 0.29
CA ALA A 460 5.19 9.16 0.15
C ALA A 460 5.86 9.87 -1.21
N GLY A 461 6.82 9.18 -3.23
CA GLY A 461 7.77 9.46 -4.34
C GLY A 461 8.79 8.33 -4.19
N ILE A 462 10.09 8.63 -4.01
CA ILE A 462 11.14 7.65 -3.69
C ILE A 462 12.26 8.30 -2.85
N ALA A 463 12.89 7.51 -1.97
CA ALA A 463 14.19 7.78 -1.35
C ALA A 463 15.32 6.97 -2.03
N THR A 464 16.56 7.41 -1.86
CA THR A 464 17.75 6.81 -2.48
C THR A 464 17.79 5.28 -2.38
N GLY A 465 18.00 4.62 -3.53
CA GLY A 465 17.99 3.15 -3.64
C GLY A 465 16.62 2.56 -3.96
N ASP A 466 15.77 3.32 -4.67
CA ASP A 466 14.42 2.94 -5.12
C ASP A 466 13.48 2.55 -3.98
N LEU A 467 13.66 3.17 -2.82
CA LEU A 467 12.92 2.86 -1.60
C LEU A 467 11.67 3.73 -1.44
N PRO A 468 10.48 3.11 -1.26
CA PRO A 468 9.32 3.81 -0.75
C PRO A 468 9.59 4.39 0.65
N VAL A 469 9.25 5.66 0.81
CA VAL A 469 9.00 6.30 2.10
C VAL A 469 7.49 6.31 2.32
N GLY A 470 7.04 6.40 3.57
CA GLY A 470 5.62 6.60 3.89
C GLY A 470 5.37 7.87 4.69
N GLN A 471 4.33 8.59 4.29
CA GLN A 471 3.85 9.76 5.02
C GLN A 471 2.88 9.24 6.08
N THR A 472 3.11 9.57 7.34
CA THR A 472 2.06 9.44 8.34
C THR A 472 1.29 10.74 8.37
N THR A 473 0.01 10.57 8.53
CA THR A 473 -0.85 11.66 8.93
C THR A 473 -2.02 11.01 9.62
N GLN A 474 -2.86 11.86 10.16
CA GLN A 474 -4.28 11.66 9.99
C GLN A 474 -4.66 11.94 8.50
N LEU A 475 -4.06 11.10 7.61
CA LEU A 475 -4.12 10.96 6.13
C LEU A 475 -3.46 12.04 5.18
N PRO A 476 -3.01 11.74 3.92
CA PRO A 476 -1.68 11.18 3.50
C PRO A 476 -1.08 11.91 2.25
N ASN A 477 -0.51 11.47 1.08
CA ASN A 477 -0.10 10.24 0.27
C ASN A 477 0.54 10.67 -1.10
N TYR A 478 1.63 10.09 -1.66
CA TYR A 478 2.22 10.45 -2.98
C TYR A 478 1.26 10.67 -4.15
N SER A 479 1.70 11.54 -5.07
CA SER A 479 0.86 12.26 -6.02
C SER A 479 -0.17 13.11 -5.28
N CYS A 480 -0.33 14.38 -5.64
CA CYS A 480 -1.21 15.21 -4.83
C CYS A 480 -2.68 14.74 -4.88
N SER A 481 -3.07 14.01 -5.92
CA SER A 481 -4.35 13.28 -5.99
C SER A 481 -4.57 12.31 -4.83
N GLU A 482 -3.62 11.45 -4.47
CA GLU A 482 -3.83 10.54 -3.33
C GLU A 482 -3.69 11.26 -1.98
N ASN A 483 -2.81 12.27 -1.87
CA ASN A 483 -2.73 13.15 -0.69
C ASN A 483 -4.13 13.67 -0.35
N ASN A 484 -4.79 14.25 -1.36
CA ASN A 484 -6.14 14.77 -1.25
C ASN A 484 -7.14 13.65 -0.87
N ALA A 485 -7.08 12.49 -1.53
CA ALA A 485 -8.05 11.38 -1.51
C ALA A 485 -8.43 10.83 -0.12
N SER A 486 -7.72 11.22 0.93
CA SER A 486 -7.74 10.49 2.20
C SER A 486 -7.67 11.37 3.44
N ILE A 487 -7.20 12.62 3.36
CA ILE A 487 -7.54 13.62 4.39
C ILE A 487 -9.08 13.72 4.48
N GLN A 488 -9.74 13.56 3.33
CA GLN A 488 -11.13 13.15 3.17
C GLN A 488 -11.56 12.05 4.15
N PHE A 489 -10.94 10.87 4.07
CA PHE A 489 -11.26 9.72 4.90
C PHE A 489 -11.24 10.06 6.38
N ILE A 490 -10.29 10.85 6.95
CA ILE A 490 -10.38 11.20 8.39
C ILE A 490 -11.39 12.31 8.69
N LEU A 491 -11.57 13.26 7.78
CA LEU A 491 -12.60 14.28 7.93
C LEU A 491 -14.01 13.67 7.87
N SER A 492 -14.20 12.60 7.10
CA SER A 492 -15.43 11.80 7.07
C SER A 492 -15.51 10.72 8.15
N SER A 493 -14.40 10.06 8.48
CA SER A 493 -14.29 9.09 9.58
C SER A 493 -14.06 9.81 10.92
N SER A 494 -14.46 11.08 11.03
CA SER A 494 -14.14 11.99 12.12
C SER A 494 -14.75 11.47 13.43
N SER A 495 -13.97 10.61 14.09
CA SER A 495 -14.51 9.62 15.00
C SER A 495 -15.01 10.31 16.25
N HIS A 496 -16.33 10.39 16.37
CA HIS A 496 -17.03 10.57 17.62
C HIS A 496 -16.77 9.32 18.49
N SER A 497 -15.59 9.32 19.09
CA SER A 497 -15.21 8.59 20.29
C SER A 497 -15.95 7.26 20.54
N ALA A 498 -15.35 6.15 20.10
CA ALA A 498 -15.53 4.84 20.75
C ALA A 498 -14.89 4.78 22.17
N TRP A 499 -14.60 5.95 22.76
CA TRP A 499 -14.03 6.20 24.07
C TRP A 499 -14.40 7.64 24.49
N ASN A 500 -15.65 7.85 24.90
CA ASN A 500 -16.08 9.17 25.40
C ASN A 500 -15.47 9.42 26.79
N SER A 501 -14.31 10.07 26.84
CA SER A 501 -13.50 10.24 28.06
C SER A 501 -14.06 11.25 29.08
N THR A 502 -15.36 11.57 29.04
CA THR A 502 -16.03 12.42 30.06
C THR A 502 -16.50 11.63 31.29
N SER A 503 -16.38 10.30 31.31
CA SER A 503 -16.85 9.41 32.39
C SER A 503 -15.74 8.74 33.22
N ASN A 504 -14.58 9.41 33.39
CA ASN A 504 -13.51 8.90 34.25
C ASN A 504 -13.83 9.13 35.75
N CYS A 505 -14.46 8.15 36.38
CA CYS A 505 -14.70 8.11 37.83
C CYS A 505 -14.00 6.88 38.42
N SER A 506 -12.89 7.06 39.13
CA SER A 506 -12.16 5.93 39.73
C SER A 506 -12.87 5.37 40.96
N LEU A 507 -12.60 4.11 41.31
CA LEU A 507 -13.17 3.45 42.49
C LEU A 507 -12.88 4.18 43.82
N GLN A 508 -11.86 5.04 43.88
CA GLN A 508 -11.54 5.87 45.05
C GLN A 508 -12.25 7.23 45.06
N GLN A 509 -12.97 7.59 44.00
CA GLN A 509 -13.64 8.89 43.82
C GLN A 509 -15.18 8.78 43.78
N CYS A 510 -15.73 7.57 43.91
CA CYS A 510 -17.16 7.33 44.01
C CYS A 510 -17.63 7.41 45.48
N ASN A 511 -18.66 8.21 45.75
CA ASN A 511 -19.34 8.22 47.04
C ASN A 511 -20.48 7.20 47.02
N ILE A 512 -20.31 6.08 47.74
CA ILE A 512 -21.28 4.97 47.77
C ILE A 512 -22.32 5.24 48.87
N SER A 513 -23.59 5.32 48.49
CA SER A 513 -24.69 5.60 49.44
C SER A 513 -25.59 4.37 49.63
N SER A 514 -26.06 4.15 50.87
CA SER A 514 -26.90 2.99 51.22
C SER A 514 -28.30 3.01 50.60
N ASN A 515 -28.67 4.12 49.95
CA ASN A 515 -29.90 4.35 49.20
C ASN A 515 -29.67 4.39 47.68
N GLY A 516 -28.53 3.91 47.17
CA GLY A 516 -28.32 3.54 45.77
C GLY A 516 -27.90 4.68 44.82
N ASN A 517 -27.97 5.94 45.25
CA ASN A 517 -27.48 7.07 44.48
C ASN A 517 -25.96 7.22 44.66
N ASN A 518 -25.21 6.46 43.88
CA ASN A 518 -23.74 6.49 43.87
C ASN A 518 -23.23 7.55 42.89
N SER A 519 -22.60 8.62 43.39
CA SER A 519 -22.13 9.75 42.58
C SER A 519 -20.65 10.06 42.77
N CYS A 520 -20.03 10.64 41.75
CA CYS A 520 -18.63 11.01 41.76
C CYS A 520 -18.40 12.30 42.57
N LEU A 521 -17.34 12.37 43.37
CA LEU A 521 -17.14 13.47 44.34
C LEU A 521 -17.01 14.90 43.75
N LEU A 522 -16.89 15.03 42.42
CA LEU A 522 -16.73 16.30 41.71
C LEU A 522 -17.77 16.52 40.58
N SER A 523 -18.75 15.62 40.40
CA SER A 523 -19.84 15.82 39.42
C SER A 523 -21.11 15.07 39.83
N SER A 524 -22.27 15.56 39.40
CA SER A 524 -23.57 14.88 39.58
C SER A 524 -23.76 13.65 38.67
N THR A 525 -22.67 13.06 38.18
CA THR A 525 -22.67 11.88 37.31
C THR A 525 -22.75 10.60 38.16
N PRO A 526 -23.59 9.61 37.81
CA PRO A 526 -23.59 8.31 38.47
C PRO A 526 -22.25 7.58 38.27
N CYS A 527 -21.78 6.85 39.29
CA CYS A 527 -20.52 6.10 39.18
C CYS A 527 -20.61 4.90 38.20
N PHE A 528 -21.80 4.32 38.03
CA PHE A 528 -22.11 3.21 37.13
C PHE A 528 -23.57 3.31 36.68
N ASP A 529 -23.88 3.04 35.40
CA ASP A 529 -25.27 2.98 34.91
C ASP A 529 -25.80 1.53 35.01
N TYR A 530 -26.65 1.28 36.01
CA TYR A 530 -27.40 0.03 36.17
C TYR A 530 -28.90 0.34 36.00
N ARG A 531 -29.53 -0.20 34.95
CA ARG A 531 -30.98 -0.07 34.75
C ARG A 531 -31.73 -1.32 35.17
N THR A 532 -32.34 -1.28 36.34
CA THR A 532 -33.38 -2.22 36.75
C THR A 532 -34.68 -1.88 36.01
N ILE A 533 -35.31 -2.88 35.37
CA ILE A 533 -36.67 -2.75 34.83
C ILE A 533 -37.55 -3.79 35.55
N ASN A 534 -38.65 -3.32 36.15
CA ASN A 534 -39.64 -4.15 36.85
C ASN A 534 -39.05 -5.11 37.91
N ASN A 535 -38.06 -4.66 38.69
CA ASN A 535 -37.38 -5.43 39.74
C ASN A 535 -36.69 -6.74 39.27
N ILE A 536 -36.36 -6.87 37.98
CA ILE A 536 -35.55 -7.99 37.47
C ILE A 536 -34.16 -7.48 37.05
N SER A 537 -33.12 -8.12 37.58
CA SER A 537 -31.73 -7.96 37.14
C SER A 537 -31.42 -8.96 36.04
N TYR A 538 -30.84 -8.50 34.94
CA TYR A 538 -30.54 -9.34 33.77
C TYR A 538 -29.03 -9.57 33.59
N CYS A 539 -28.67 -10.80 33.27
CA CYS A 539 -27.44 -11.17 32.60
C CYS A 539 -27.80 -11.94 31.32
N ALA A 540 -26.96 -11.89 30.29
CA ALA A 540 -27.09 -12.74 29.11
C ALA A 540 -26.88 -14.24 29.48
N PRO A 541 -27.33 -15.23 28.68
CA PRO A 541 -27.82 -15.15 27.29
C PRO A 541 -29.18 -15.85 27.01
N GLY A 542 -29.66 -15.82 25.76
CA GLY A 542 -30.79 -16.65 25.30
C GLY A 542 -31.31 -16.30 23.89
N VAL A 543 -31.89 -17.28 23.19
CA VAL A 543 -32.43 -17.17 21.81
C VAL A 543 -33.93 -17.50 21.82
N LEU A 544 -34.75 -16.84 20.97
CA LEU A 544 -35.85 -17.47 20.19
C LEU A 544 -36.69 -16.46 19.37
N CYS A 545 -36.38 -16.34 18.07
CA CYS A 545 -37.31 -16.12 16.94
C CYS A 545 -36.50 -16.25 15.61
N SER A 546 -37.15 -16.55 14.48
CA SER A 546 -36.45 -16.86 13.21
C SER A 546 -36.67 -15.82 12.10
N ILE A 547 -35.81 -15.85 11.08
CA ILE A 547 -35.55 -14.78 10.10
C ILE A 547 -36.70 -14.47 9.10
N LEU A 548 -37.85 -15.15 9.18
CA LEU A 548 -38.87 -15.15 8.11
C LEU A 548 -40.25 -14.55 8.47
N GLU A 549 -40.40 -13.85 9.60
CA GLU A 549 -41.67 -13.20 9.96
C GLU A 549 -41.53 -11.74 10.42
N THR A 550 -42.51 -10.91 10.04
CA THR A 550 -42.62 -9.49 10.44
C THR A 550 -43.55 -9.31 11.64
N CYS A 551 -43.09 -8.55 12.64
CA CYS A 551 -43.86 -8.21 13.83
C CYS A 551 -44.76 -6.98 13.61
N ASN A 552 -46.01 -7.04 14.11
CA ASN A 552 -46.92 -5.90 14.14
C ASN A 552 -46.63 -5.00 15.35
N ASN A 553 -46.12 -3.79 15.11
CA ASN A 553 -45.75 -2.83 16.15
C ASN A 553 -46.92 -2.24 16.97
N ILE A 554 -48.18 -2.62 16.69
CA ILE A 554 -49.36 -2.26 17.50
C ILE A 554 -49.82 -3.44 18.38
N THR A 555 -49.66 -4.69 17.93
CA THR A 555 -50.20 -5.88 18.62
C THR A 555 -49.15 -6.87 19.15
N GLN A 556 -47.86 -6.67 18.84
CA GLN A 556 -46.74 -7.56 19.19
C GLN A 556 -46.97 -9.04 18.79
N THR A 557 -47.61 -9.24 17.64
CA THR A 557 -47.84 -10.55 17.04
C THR A 557 -47.31 -10.58 15.61
N CYS A 558 -46.78 -11.72 15.20
CA CYS A 558 -46.29 -11.95 13.83
C CYS A 558 -47.45 -12.20 12.87
N SER A 559 -47.36 -11.66 11.65
CA SER A 559 -48.28 -11.99 10.55
C SER A 559 -47.61 -11.77 9.20
N SER A 560 -47.92 -12.64 8.25
CA SER A 560 -47.32 -12.65 6.91
C SER A 560 -48.24 -12.06 5.85
N ASN A 561 -47.71 -11.18 4.98
CA ASN A 561 -48.02 -11.13 3.54
C ASN A 561 -47.10 -10.18 2.77
N ASN A 562 -46.97 -10.43 1.47
CA ASN A 562 -45.95 -9.81 0.61
C ASN A 562 -46.24 -8.34 0.24
N SER A 563 -45.35 -7.42 0.65
CA SER A 563 -44.96 -6.19 -0.09
C SER A 563 -43.79 -5.51 0.61
N ILE A 564 -42.67 -5.28 -0.09
CA ILE A 564 -41.56 -4.46 0.43
C ILE A 564 -41.66 -3.06 -0.19
N CYS A 565 -41.98 -2.07 0.64
CA CYS A 565 -41.73 -0.65 0.34
C CYS A 565 -40.45 -0.22 1.04
N ILE A 566 -39.49 0.33 0.29
CA ILE A 566 -38.34 1.03 0.87
C ILE A 566 -38.85 2.39 1.38
N VAL A 567 -38.83 2.61 2.68
CA VAL A 567 -39.16 3.90 3.29
C VAL A 567 -38.07 4.29 4.29
N ASN A 568 -37.41 5.41 4.01
CA ASN A 568 -36.50 6.10 4.92
C ASN A 568 -37.19 7.38 5.41
N SER A 569 -36.89 7.86 6.63
CA SER A 569 -37.64 8.92 7.30
C SER A 569 -36.73 9.78 8.18
N CYS A 570 -36.75 11.12 8.15
CA CYS A 570 -37.66 12.07 7.48
C CYS A 570 -36.90 13.24 6.83
N CYS A 571 -37.29 13.66 5.62
CA CYS A 571 -37.73 15.04 5.29
C CYS A 571 -37.74 15.33 3.76
N SER A 572 -38.94 15.24 3.17
CA SER A 572 -39.32 15.65 1.79
C SER A 572 -38.69 14.91 0.59
N PRO A 573 -39.36 14.90 -0.59
CA PRO A 573 -39.15 13.85 -1.59
C PRO A 573 -38.82 14.34 -3.02
N GLN A 574 -37.93 13.61 -3.71
CA GLN A 574 -38.15 13.07 -5.06
C GLN A 574 -36.89 12.30 -5.50
N ALA A 575 -37.03 10.99 -5.71
CA ALA A 575 -35.99 10.14 -6.31
C ALA A 575 -36.58 9.48 -7.57
N VAL A 576 -35.82 9.49 -8.67
CA VAL A 576 -36.21 8.93 -9.97
C VAL A 576 -35.12 7.98 -10.44
N CYS A 577 -35.50 6.75 -10.80
CA CYS A 577 -34.60 5.77 -11.37
C CYS A 577 -34.43 6.00 -12.87
N LEU A 578 -33.20 5.87 -13.39
CA LEU A 578 -32.93 5.76 -14.83
C LEU A 578 -31.91 4.63 -15.11
N PRO A 579 -31.98 3.91 -16.25
CA PRO A 579 -31.22 2.67 -16.44
C PRO A 579 -30.34 2.63 -17.73
N PHE A 580 -29.83 1.43 -18.04
CA PHE A 580 -29.30 0.94 -19.33
C PHE A 580 -27.82 1.24 -19.73
N SER A 581 -27.01 0.17 -19.67
CA SER A 581 -26.19 -0.43 -20.77
C SER A 581 -25.12 0.39 -21.53
N ALA A 582 -24.07 -0.20 -22.10
CA ALA A 582 -23.36 -1.49 -21.93
C ALA A 582 -22.10 -1.45 -22.82
N ILE A 583 -20.99 -2.10 -22.43
CA ILE A 583 -19.77 -2.24 -23.26
C ILE A 583 -19.22 -3.69 -23.15
N GLN A 584 -18.59 -4.16 -24.23
CA GLN A 584 -18.20 -5.55 -24.48
C GLN A 584 -16.74 -5.85 -24.03
N ILE A 585 -16.21 -7.04 -24.35
CA ILE A 585 -14.95 -7.64 -23.87
C ILE A 585 -13.95 -7.88 -25.03
N CYS A 586 -12.64 -7.93 -24.79
CA CYS A 586 -11.60 -8.42 -25.72
C CYS A 586 -10.48 -9.19 -24.98
N GLU A 587 -9.78 -10.06 -25.72
CA GLU A 587 -9.01 -11.21 -25.19
C GLU A 587 -7.47 -11.06 -25.36
N ARG A 588 -6.68 -12.04 -24.87
CA ARG A 588 -5.21 -12.07 -25.03
C ARG A 588 -4.77 -12.83 -26.30
N GLY A 589 -3.92 -12.22 -27.10
CA GLY A 589 -3.22 -12.85 -28.23
C GLY A 589 -2.37 -11.85 -29.03
N TRP A 590 -1.70 -12.29 -30.10
CA TRP A 590 -1.20 -11.37 -31.12
C TRP A 590 -2.37 -10.94 -32.01
N PHE A 591 -2.93 -9.75 -31.76
CA PHE A 591 -3.99 -9.16 -32.59
C PHE A 591 -3.43 -8.08 -33.52
N SER A 592 -3.98 -7.99 -34.73
CA SER A 592 -3.72 -6.87 -35.62
C SER A 592 -4.38 -5.61 -35.07
N THR A 593 -3.56 -4.67 -34.60
CA THR A 593 -3.99 -3.29 -34.31
C THR A 593 -4.01 -2.47 -35.61
N GLY A 594 -4.30 -1.16 -35.53
CA GLY A 594 -4.20 -0.26 -36.67
C GLY A 594 -2.80 -0.25 -37.30
N ASN A 595 -2.74 0.07 -38.60
CA ASN A 595 -1.47 0.23 -39.32
C ASN A 595 -1.02 1.70 -39.30
N MET A 596 0.30 1.92 -39.27
CA MET A 596 0.89 3.22 -39.61
C MET A 596 0.50 3.61 -41.05
N ALA A 597 0.33 4.90 -41.31
CA ALA A 597 0.13 5.45 -42.64
C ALA A 597 1.40 5.31 -43.52
N ASN A 598 2.59 5.26 -42.91
CA ASN A 598 3.87 5.12 -43.62
C ASN A 598 4.65 3.90 -43.11
N ALA A 599 4.80 2.89 -43.98
CA ALA A 599 5.69 1.76 -43.72
C ALA A 599 7.14 2.22 -43.62
N ARG A 600 7.86 1.73 -42.61
CA ARG A 600 9.20 2.20 -42.21
C ARG A 600 9.98 1.11 -41.48
N TYR A 601 11.30 1.17 -41.57
CA TYR A 601 12.24 0.41 -40.72
C TYR A 601 13.44 1.29 -40.34
N ARG A 602 14.19 0.91 -39.29
CA ARG A 602 15.25 1.75 -38.68
C ARG A 602 14.77 3.12 -38.18
N HIS A 603 13.47 3.22 -37.92
CA HIS A 603 12.86 4.29 -37.14
C HIS A 603 13.22 4.12 -35.65
N THR A 604 12.76 5.05 -34.83
CA THR A 604 12.78 4.90 -33.37
C THR A 604 11.37 4.97 -32.82
N GLU A 605 11.16 4.27 -31.71
CA GLU A 605 9.90 4.25 -30.95
C GLU A 605 10.16 4.84 -29.56
N SER A 606 9.18 5.53 -28.98
CA SER A 606 9.30 6.15 -27.65
C SER A 606 7.95 6.23 -26.96
N VAL A 607 7.82 5.53 -25.83
CA VAL A 607 6.62 5.62 -24.97
C VAL A 607 6.61 7.00 -24.30
N LEU A 608 5.51 7.72 -24.47
CA LEU A 608 5.31 9.06 -23.92
C LEU A 608 4.64 9.00 -22.54
N SER A 609 4.77 10.06 -21.75
CA SER A 609 4.18 10.16 -20.40
C SER A 609 2.64 10.10 -20.36
N ASN A 610 1.97 10.19 -21.52
CA ASN A 610 0.52 10.02 -21.68
C ASN A 610 0.13 8.61 -22.19
N GLY A 611 1.05 7.65 -22.18
CA GLY A 611 0.82 6.27 -22.61
C GLY A 611 0.81 6.04 -24.12
N LYS A 612 0.84 7.08 -24.95
CA LYS A 612 0.96 6.94 -26.42
C LYS A 612 2.40 6.60 -26.82
N VAL A 613 2.57 5.91 -27.95
CA VAL A 613 3.91 5.63 -28.50
C VAL A 613 4.17 6.56 -29.68
N LEU A 614 5.22 7.37 -29.59
CA LEU A 614 5.76 8.12 -30.72
C LEU A 614 6.62 7.20 -31.57
N VAL A 615 6.33 7.15 -32.88
CA VAL A 615 7.22 6.57 -33.88
C VAL A 615 7.68 7.67 -34.82
N THR A 616 8.99 7.77 -35.06
CA THR A 616 9.58 8.87 -35.84
C THR A 616 10.73 8.43 -36.74
N GLY A 617 10.81 9.05 -37.92
CA GLY A 617 11.86 8.81 -38.92
C GLY A 617 11.87 7.38 -39.48
N GLY A 618 13.05 6.86 -39.77
CA GLY A 618 13.28 5.58 -40.44
C GLY A 618 13.37 5.71 -41.96
N PHE A 619 13.37 4.57 -42.65
CA PHE A 619 13.51 4.45 -44.10
C PHE A 619 12.35 3.65 -44.68
N ASN A 620 11.76 4.10 -45.80
CA ASN A 620 10.55 3.50 -46.40
C ASN A 620 10.83 2.50 -47.55
N GLY A 621 12.10 2.22 -47.84
CA GLY A 621 12.54 1.43 -48.99
C GLY A 621 13.15 2.28 -50.12
N THR A 622 12.83 3.57 -50.18
CA THR A 622 13.30 4.51 -51.21
C THR A 622 14.06 5.71 -50.61
N SER A 623 13.60 6.24 -49.47
CA SER A 623 14.17 7.41 -48.82
C SER A 623 14.08 7.32 -47.29
N ALA A 624 14.91 8.09 -46.61
CA ALA A 624 14.70 8.42 -45.20
C ALA A 624 13.39 9.23 -45.04
N LEU A 625 12.76 9.14 -43.88
CA LEU A 625 11.53 9.84 -43.50
C LEU A 625 11.81 10.93 -42.48
N ASN A 626 11.07 12.03 -42.56
CA ASN A 626 11.02 13.06 -41.51
C ASN A 626 9.69 13.05 -40.72
N ASN A 627 8.71 12.25 -41.14
CA ASN A 627 7.39 12.22 -40.52
C ASN A 627 7.34 11.33 -39.27
N ALA A 628 6.40 11.68 -38.39
CA ALA A 628 6.15 10.98 -37.14
C ALA A 628 4.65 10.66 -36.96
N GLU A 629 4.38 9.56 -36.29
CA GLU A 629 3.03 9.04 -36.04
C GLU A 629 2.92 8.62 -34.57
N LEU A 630 1.77 8.88 -33.96
CA LEU A 630 1.44 8.47 -32.60
C LEU A 630 0.53 7.24 -32.65
N TYR A 631 0.94 6.16 -32.00
CA TYR A 631 0.04 5.05 -31.68
C TYR A 631 -0.71 5.35 -30.37
N ASP A 632 -2.03 5.25 -30.42
CA ASP A 632 -2.89 5.29 -29.24
C ASP A 632 -3.30 3.87 -28.85
N PRO A 633 -2.76 3.29 -27.75
CA PRO A 633 -3.09 1.93 -27.35
C PRO A 633 -4.52 1.78 -26.81
N THR A 634 -5.23 2.87 -26.50
CA THR A 634 -6.61 2.80 -26.00
C THR A 634 -7.64 2.62 -27.12
N THR A 635 -7.31 3.06 -28.33
CA THR A 635 -8.16 2.96 -29.53
C THR A 635 -7.58 2.01 -30.60
N GLY A 636 -6.31 1.64 -30.49
CA GLY A 636 -5.58 0.89 -31.52
C GLY A 636 -5.30 1.69 -32.79
N THR A 637 -5.41 3.03 -32.75
CA THR A 637 -5.29 3.89 -33.94
C THR A 637 -3.95 4.59 -34.02
N TRP A 638 -3.45 4.79 -35.25
CA TRP A 638 -2.35 5.71 -35.54
C TRP A 638 -2.87 7.08 -35.97
N THR A 639 -2.25 8.13 -35.44
CA THR A 639 -2.52 9.52 -35.85
C THR A 639 -1.20 10.20 -36.20
N ALA A 640 -1.10 10.81 -37.39
CA ALA A 640 0.04 11.63 -37.75
C ALA A 640 0.19 12.82 -36.76
N THR A 641 1.43 13.15 -36.42
CA THR A 641 1.77 14.33 -35.61
C THR A 641 2.66 15.28 -36.43
N GLY A 642 3.31 16.27 -35.81
CA GLY A 642 4.28 17.12 -36.50
C GLY A 642 5.42 16.33 -37.13
N ASN A 643 6.06 16.91 -38.14
CA ASN A 643 7.21 16.34 -38.83
C ASN A 643 8.52 17.00 -38.36
N MET A 644 9.62 16.24 -38.34
CA MET A 644 10.97 16.77 -38.20
C MET A 644 11.35 17.64 -39.40
N ALA A 645 12.27 18.59 -39.20
CA ALA A 645 12.90 19.35 -40.27
C ALA A 645 13.83 18.47 -41.13
N ASN A 646 14.50 17.48 -40.53
CA ASN A 646 15.43 16.59 -41.23
C ASN A 646 14.92 15.14 -41.26
N ALA A 647 14.87 14.56 -42.46
CA ALA A 647 14.61 13.14 -42.65
C ALA A 647 15.80 12.28 -42.21
N ARG A 648 15.56 11.18 -41.48
CA ARG A 648 16.62 10.38 -40.84
C ARG A 648 16.24 8.93 -40.54
N ASP A 649 17.14 8.00 -40.84
CA ASP A 649 17.13 6.61 -40.33
C ASP A 649 18.37 6.35 -39.43
N TRP A 650 18.40 5.26 -38.66
CA TRP A 650 19.50 4.94 -37.72
C TRP A 650 19.87 6.06 -36.73
N HIS A 651 18.94 6.98 -36.46
CA HIS A 651 19.04 7.99 -35.41
C HIS A 651 18.74 7.40 -34.04
N THR A 652 18.95 8.17 -32.97
CA THR A 652 18.47 7.82 -31.64
C THR A 652 17.38 8.79 -31.19
N ALA A 653 16.40 8.28 -30.46
CA ALA A 653 15.41 9.06 -29.73
C ALA A 653 15.62 8.85 -28.22
N SER A 654 15.34 9.86 -27.41
CA SER A 654 15.51 9.81 -25.96
C SER A 654 14.44 10.66 -25.28
N VAL A 655 13.57 10.02 -24.51
CA VAL A 655 12.59 10.72 -23.67
C VAL A 655 13.32 11.38 -22.52
N LEU A 656 13.19 12.69 -22.39
CA LEU A 656 13.89 13.51 -21.42
C LEU A 656 13.08 13.65 -20.13
N LEU A 657 13.73 14.07 -19.03
CA LEU A 657 13.10 14.23 -17.72
C LEU A 657 11.94 15.24 -17.69
N ASN A 658 11.82 16.13 -18.69
CA ASN A 658 10.69 17.05 -18.86
C ASN A 658 9.60 16.55 -19.83
N GLY A 659 9.64 15.27 -20.23
CA GLY A 659 8.67 14.64 -21.13
C GLY A 659 8.86 14.92 -22.62
N LYS A 660 9.76 15.82 -23.04
CA LYS A 660 10.10 16.02 -24.46
C LYS A 660 10.95 14.85 -24.98
N VAL A 661 10.97 14.63 -26.30
CA VAL A 661 11.81 13.59 -26.93
C VAL A 661 12.91 14.25 -27.74
N LEU A 662 14.17 14.03 -27.36
CA LEU A 662 15.34 14.41 -28.16
C LEU A 662 15.58 13.37 -29.25
N VAL A 663 15.58 13.79 -30.51
CA VAL A 663 16.02 12.99 -31.64
C VAL A 663 17.34 13.56 -32.18
N ASN A 664 18.35 12.71 -32.36
CA ASN A 664 19.69 13.16 -32.78
C ASN A 664 20.39 12.18 -33.73
N GLY A 665 21.21 12.75 -34.63
CA GLY A 665 22.03 12.00 -35.59
C GLY A 665 21.22 11.18 -36.59
N GLY A 666 21.78 10.06 -37.04
CA GLY A 666 21.24 9.20 -38.08
C GLY A 666 21.80 9.52 -39.47
N PHE A 667 21.22 8.90 -40.49
CA PHE A 667 21.53 9.11 -41.90
C PHE A 667 20.28 9.65 -42.61
N GLY A 668 20.42 10.81 -43.24
CA GLY A 668 19.35 11.50 -43.97
C GLY A 668 19.56 11.48 -45.49
N ILE A 669 18.72 12.22 -46.20
CA ILE A 669 18.69 12.26 -47.68
C ILE A 669 20.06 12.65 -48.29
N THR A 670 20.80 13.53 -47.63
CA THR A 670 22.09 14.07 -48.10
C THR A 670 23.31 13.46 -47.42
N GLY A 671 23.15 12.51 -46.49
CA GLY A 671 24.24 11.86 -45.75
C GLY A 671 24.03 11.82 -44.24
N TYR A 672 25.11 11.54 -43.50
CA TYR A 672 25.13 11.49 -42.04
C TYR A 672 24.76 12.84 -41.41
N LEU A 673 23.92 12.82 -40.38
CA LEU A 673 23.46 14.02 -39.69
C LEU A 673 24.22 14.22 -38.37
N ASN A 674 24.51 15.49 -38.07
CA ASN A 674 24.85 15.95 -36.72
C ASN A 674 23.69 16.71 -36.05
N SER A 675 22.59 16.96 -36.77
CA SER A 675 21.47 17.76 -36.24
C SER A 675 20.64 17.02 -35.21
N ALA A 676 20.10 17.78 -34.26
CA ALA A 676 19.18 17.28 -33.25
C ALA A 676 17.91 18.16 -33.16
N GLU A 677 16.80 17.54 -32.80
CA GLU A 677 15.46 18.12 -32.79
C GLU A 677 14.68 17.61 -31.57
N LEU A 678 13.85 18.46 -30.98
CA LEU A 678 13.02 18.15 -29.81
C LEU A 678 11.55 18.05 -30.22
N TYR A 679 10.90 16.93 -29.90
CA TYR A 679 9.45 16.77 -29.99
C TYR A 679 8.78 17.17 -28.66
N ASP A 680 7.63 17.84 -28.75
CA ASP A 680 6.82 18.27 -27.61
C ASP A 680 5.45 17.56 -27.58
N PRO A 681 5.28 16.49 -26.79
CA PRO A 681 4.06 15.68 -26.79
C PRO A 681 2.71 16.39 -26.61
N PRO A 682 2.56 17.45 -25.78
CA PRO A 682 1.28 18.13 -25.60
C PRO A 682 0.83 18.94 -26.82
N THR A 683 1.77 19.42 -27.63
CA THR A 683 1.48 20.27 -28.81
C THR A 683 1.66 19.56 -30.14
N GLY A 684 2.36 18.42 -30.16
CA GLY A 684 2.73 17.70 -31.38
C GLY A 684 3.80 18.41 -32.23
N THR A 685 4.49 19.42 -31.67
CA THR A 685 5.45 20.26 -32.41
C THR A 685 6.89 19.72 -32.35
N TRP A 686 7.69 20.09 -33.34
CA TRP A 686 9.14 19.85 -33.38
C TRP A 686 9.90 21.17 -33.38
N THR A 687 10.99 21.23 -32.62
CA THR A 687 11.89 22.40 -32.53
C THR A 687 13.33 21.95 -32.70
N SER A 688 14.06 22.52 -33.66
CA SER A 688 15.51 22.29 -33.81
C SER A 688 16.27 22.76 -32.57
N THR A 689 17.29 22.01 -32.17
CA THR A 689 18.21 22.38 -31.07
C THR A 689 19.65 22.37 -31.58
N GLY A 690 20.65 22.50 -30.70
CA GLY A 690 22.06 22.47 -31.07
C GLY A 690 22.46 21.20 -31.81
N ASN A 691 23.48 21.31 -32.65
CA ASN A 691 24.04 20.18 -33.42
C ASN A 691 25.25 19.56 -32.69
N MET A 692 25.45 18.26 -32.87
CA MET A 692 26.69 17.58 -32.48
C MET A 692 27.88 18.12 -33.30
N SER A 693 29.09 18.00 -32.76
CA SER A 693 30.34 18.31 -33.49
C SER A 693 30.64 17.28 -34.59
N ILE A 694 30.23 16.02 -34.40
CA ILE A 694 30.45 14.94 -35.38
C ILE A 694 29.11 14.32 -35.81
N ALA A 695 28.84 14.33 -37.12
CA ALA A 695 27.71 13.64 -37.71
C ALA A 695 27.88 12.13 -37.60
N ARG A 696 26.84 11.41 -37.17
CA ARG A 696 26.95 9.99 -36.80
C ARG A 696 25.62 9.25 -36.95
N TYR A 697 25.71 7.98 -37.34
CA TYR A 697 24.61 7.01 -37.28
C TYR A 697 25.05 5.74 -36.55
N LYS A 698 24.10 4.87 -36.16
CA LYS A 698 24.38 3.61 -35.43
C LYS A 698 25.17 3.80 -34.12
N HIS A 699 25.05 4.99 -33.55
CA HIS A 699 25.48 5.36 -32.20
C HIS A 699 24.42 4.97 -31.17
N THR A 700 24.76 5.04 -29.89
CA THR A 700 23.78 4.98 -28.80
C THR A 700 23.62 6.34 -28.15
N ALA A 701 22.43 6.61 -27.63
CA ALA A 701 22.15 7.71 -26.71
C ALA A 701 21.75 7.14 -25.34
N SER A 702 22.05 7.85 -24.27
CA SER A 702 21.76 7.45 -22.90
C SER A 702 21.44 8.68 -22.05
N VAL A 703 20.22 8.73 -21.49
CA VAL A 703 19.80 9.81 -20.59
C VAL A 703 20.44 9.57 -19.23
N LEU A 704 21.26 10.51 -18.77
CA LEU A 704 21.95 10.45 -17.49
C LEU A 704 21.04 10.97 -16.36
N SER A 705 21.35 10.60 -15.12
CA SER A 705 20.63 11.04 -13.91
C SER A 705 20.62 12.56 -13.71
N ASN A 706 21.55 13.29 -14.31
CA ASN A 706 21.59 14.77 -14.32
C ASN A 706 20.80 15.41 -15.48
N GLY A 707 19.98 14.64 -16.20
CA GLY A 707 19.14 15.11 -17.31
C GLY A 707 19.85 15.35 -18.64
N LYS A 708 21.19 15.18 -18.71
CA LYS A 708 21.96 15.27 -19.96
C LYS A 708 21.85 13.98 -20.76
N VAL A 709 22.01 14.07 -22.08
CA VAL A 709 22.04 12.87 -22.95
C VAL A 709 23.46 12.63 -23.42
N LEU A 710 24.06 11.52 -22.99
CA LEU A 710 25.35 11.05 -23.50
C LEU A 710 25.13 10.31 -24.82
N VAL A 711 25.85 10.72 -25.86
CA VAL A 711 25.92 10.04 -27.15
C VAL A 711 27.32 9.47 -27.36
N THR A 712 27.41 8.19 -27.72
CA THR A 712 28.68 7.45 -27.85
C THR A 712 28.79 6.75 -29.21
N ALA A 713 29.99 6.83 -29.80
CA ALA A 713 30.42 6.02 -30.94
C ALA A 713 29.53 6.21 -32.18
N GLY A 714 29.38 5.18 -33.02
CA GLY A 714 28.73 5.23 -34.33
C GLY A 714 29.74 5.32 -35.47
N PHE A 715 29.29 5.73 -36.65
CA PHE A 715 30.13 5.81 -37.84
C PHE A 715 29.81 7.04 -38.71
N ASN A 716 30.82 7.51 -39.44
CA ASN A 716 30.79 8.61 -40.38
C ASN A 716 31.70 8.27 -41.59
N THR A 717 31.31 8.51 -42.85
CA THR A 717 32.17 8.16 -44.01
C THR A 717 33.52 8.88 -44.05
N ASN A 718 33.62 10.08 -43.48
CA ASN A 718 34.81 10.93 -43.60
C ASN A 718 35.82 10.69 -42.48
N ILE A 719 35.40 10.01 -41.40
CA ILE A 719 36.21 9.72 -40.19
C ILE A 719 36.34 8.19 -39.97
N GLY A 720 35.38 7.41 -40.48
CA GLY A 720 35.22 5.98 -40.22
C GLY A 720 34.42 5.71 -38.94
N TYR A 721 34.78 4.63 -38.26
CA TYR A 721 34.20 4.23 -36.97
C TYR A 721 34.63 5.21 -35.89
N LEU A 722 33.66 5.67 -35.10
CA LEU A 722 33.87 6.69 -34.07
C LEU A 722 34.16 6.04 -32.73
N HIS A 723 35.05 6.68 -31.96
CA HIS A 723 35.24 6.43 -30.53
C HIS A 723 34.90 7.67 -29.68
N SER A 724 34.42 8.74 -30.32
CA SER A 724 34.08 10.00 -29.66
C SER A 724 32.72 9.96 -28.96
N ALA A 725 32.63 10.72 -27.87
CA ALA A 725 31.42 10.89 -27.08
C ALA A 725 31.08 12.38 -26.88
N GLU A 726 29.80 12.69 -26.84
CA GLU A 726 29.27 14.05 -26.71
C GLU A 726 28.08 14.07 -25.73
N LEU A 727 27.95 15.13 -24.94
CA LEU A 727 26.85 15.36 -24.01
C LEU A 727 25.93 16.45 -24.54
N TYR A 728 24.63 16.19 -24.64
CA TYR A 728 23.61 17.22 -24.84
C TYR A 728 23.12 17.75 -23.48
N ASP A 729 23.02 19.07 -23.36
CA ASP A 729 22.39 19.76 -22.24
C ASP A 729 21.08 20.43 -22.71
N LEU A 730 19.96 19.99 -22.15
CA LEU A 730 18.63 20.50 -22.47
C LEU A 730 18.38 21.93 -21.97
N SER A 731 19.08 22.37 -20.93
CA SER A 731 18.89 23.71 -20.35
C SER A 731 19.47 24.83 -21.22
N THR A 732 20.54 24.52 -21.96
CA THR A 732 21.21 25.42 -22.91
C THR A 732 20.89 25.10 -24.37
N GLY A 733 20.41 23.89 -24.66
CA GLY A 733 20.23 23.38 -26.02
C GLY A 733 21.55 23.09 -26.75
N THR A 734 22.66 22.88 -26.03
CA THR A 734 24.01 22.74 -26.59
C THR A 734 24.60 21.35 -26.42
N TRP A 735 25.55 21.00 -27.29
CA TRP A 735 26.39 19.81 -27.16
C TRP A 735 27.80 20.17 -26.68
N THR A 736 28.41 19.32 -25.86
CA THR A 736 29.81 19.40 -25.46
C THR A 736 30.52 18.06 -25.67
N THR A 737 31.75 18.10 -26.22
CA THR A 737 32.61 16.91 -26.33
C THR A 737 33.06 16.45 -24.95
N THR A 738 33.04 15.14 -24.69
CA THR A 738 33.54 14.55 -23.44
C THR A 738 34.68 13.55 -23.73
N SER A 739 35.11 12.77 -22.75
CA SER A 739 36.15 11.75 -22.91
C SER A 739 35.81 10.73 -24.01
N ASN A 740 36.79 10.43 -24.86
CA ASN A 740 36.68 9.41 -25.88
C ASN A 740 36.77 8.01 -25.27
N MET A 741 36.10 7.04 -25.89
CA MET A 741 36.35 5.60 -25.69
C MET A 741 37.73 5.20 -26.23
N ALA A 742 38.25 4.10 -25.71
CA ALA A 742 39.46 3.43 -26.18
C ALA A 742 39.23 2.71 -27.52
N ASN A 743 38.05 2.12 -27.74
CA ASN A 743 37.72 1.41 -28.98
C ASN A 743 36.67 2.16 -29.81
N LYS A 744 36.97 2.33 -31.10
CA LYS A 744 35.99 2.77 -32.10
C LYS A 744 34.97 1.67 -32.37
N ARG A 745 33.69 2.02 -32.41
CA ARG A 745 32.59 1.05 -32.56
C ARG A 745 31.31 1.67 -33.14
N GLN A 746 30.48 0.85 -33.75
CA GLN A 746 29.06 1.10 -34.04
C GLN A 746 28.25 -0.15 -33.63
N GLU A 747 26.91 -0.06 -33.60
CA GLU A 747 26.03 -1.22 -33.35
C GLU A 747 26.31 -1.91 -31.99
N HIS A 748 26.94 -1.18 -31.07
CA HIS A 748 27.11 -1.54 -29.67
C HIS A 748 25.82 -1.26 -28.90
N THR A 749 25.66 -1.88 -27.73
CA THR A 749 24.62 -1.47 -26.77
C THR A 749 25.23 -0.62 -25.67
N ALA A 750 24.43 0.30 -25.15
CA ALA A 750 24.76 1.11 -23.98
C ALA A 750 23.66 0.92 -22.93
N SER A 751 24.04 0.91 -21.65
CA SER A 751 23.10 0.80 -20.54
C SER A 751 23.54 1.71 -19.42
N VAL A 752 22.62 2.56 -18.95
CA VAL A 752 22.81 3.36 -17.75
C VAL A 752 22.69 2.42 -16.55
N LEU A 753 23.74 2.34 -15.75
CA LEU A 753 23.77 1.56 -14.51
C LEU A 753 23.13 2.36 -13.37
N SER A 754 22.68 1.68 -12.31
CA SER A 754 22.05 2.31 -11.14
C SER A 754 22.96 3.27 -10.36
N ASN A 755 24.27 3.29 -10.63
CA ASN A 755 25.22 4.28 -10.12
C ASN A 755 25.43 5.49 -11.06
N GLY A 756 24.58 5.65 -12.09
CA GLY A 756 24.61 6.75 -13.05
C GLY A 756 25.65 6.63 -14.17
N LYS A 757 26.52 5.61 -14.13
CA LYS A 757 27.54 5.36 -15.18
C LYS A 757 26.93 4.70 -16.41
N VAL A 758 27.55 4.90 -17.57
CA VAL A 758 27.12 4.26 -18.83
C VAL A 758 28.07 3.14 -19.21
N LEU A 759 27.58 1.90 -19.16
CA LEU A 759 28.27 0.72 -19.63
C LEU A 759 28.01 0.54 -21.13
N VAL A 760 29.07 0.58 -21.92
CA VAL A 760 29.07 0.33 -23.38
C VAL A 760 29.70 -1.04 -23.65
N ILE A 761 28.98 -1.92 -24.35
CA ILE A 761 29.45 -3.28 -24.66
C ILE A 761 29.36 -3.62 -26.15
N SER A 762 30.31 -4.42 -26.61
CA SER A 762 30.30 -5.07 -27.93
C SER A 762 30.20 -4.07 -29.11
N GLY A 763 29.53 -4.46 -30.21
CA GLY A 763 29.50 -3.70 -31.46
C GLY A 763 30.65 -4.06 -32.41
N TYR A 764 30.74 -3.32 -33.53
CA TYR A 764 31.65 -3.58 -34.65
C TYR A 764 32.63 -2.41 -34.87
N ASN A 765 33.93 -2.72 -35.01
CA ASN A 765 35.00 -1.71 -35.13
C ASN A 765 35.50 -1.45 -36.57
N GLY A 766 34.94 -2.17 -37.55
CA GLY A 766 35.37 -2.15 -38.96
C GLY A 766 36.19 -3.34 -39.43
N THR A 767 36.67 -4.21 -38.52
CA THR A 767 37.40 -5.44 -38.85
C THR A 767 36.90 -6.67 -38.08
N SER A 768 36.35 -6.50 -36.88
CA SER A 768 35.77 -7.57 -36.08
C SER A 768 34.61 -7.08 -35.20
N ALA A 769 33.79 -8.01 -34.72
CA ALA A 769 33.02 -7.78 -33.51
C ALA A 769 33.97 -7.52 -32.33
N LEU A 770 33.55 -6.69 -31.38
CA LEU A 770 34.28 -6.39 -30.15
C LEU A 770 33.77 -7.28 -29.01
N GLY A 771 34.69 -7.83 -28.22
CA GLY A 771 34.42 -8.35 -26.88
C GLY A 771 34.67 -7.33 -25.77
N SER A 772 35.05 -6.08 -26.10
CA SER A 772 35.43 -5.07 -25.11
C SER A 772 34.22 -4.33 -24.54
N ALA A 773 34.17 -4.30 -23.21
CA ALA A 773 33.31 -3.41 -22.43
C ALA A 773 34.07 -2.14 -22.05
N GLU A 774 33.39 -0.99 -22.04
CA GLU A 774 33.91 0.30 -21.61
C GLU A 774 32.88 1.00 -20.71
N LEU A 775 33.35 1.81 -19.76
CA LEU A 775 32.51 2.41 -18.73
C LEU A 775 32.82 3.91 -18.62
N TYR A 776 31.76 4.71 -18.76
CA TYR A 776 31.75 6.16 -18.54
C TYR A 776 31.19 6.45 -17.13
#